data_AF-A0A0K1PGJ7-F1
#
_entry.id   AF-A0A0K1PGJ7-F1
#
_cell.length_a   1.000
_cell.length_b   1.000
_cell.length_c   1.000
_cell.angle_alpha   90.00
_cell.angle_beta   90.00
_cell.angle_gamma   90.00
#
_symmetry.space_group_name_H-M   'P 1'
#
loop_
_entity.id
_entity.type
_entity.pdbx_description
1 polymer ?
#
loop_
_entity_poly.entity_id
_entity_poly.type
_entity_poly.pdbx_seq_one_letter_code
_entity_poly.pdbx_strand_id
1 'polypeptide(L)'
;MNLVGGGRDVRNRVRAAQSAAFRAAEAQIEDWGLEQNEQGWRAEAFLYCVEVKPPDCDYYIPLAPSWLVDEYLRTVVIWRHDEGIDRLRPDVVEISAAELREFKNTKGATLVDGRVIDPFDPNRSWSVESLRGPDGLRLWETDEVVPRKDDLFQERLYCIRWMDTEGNRLYRSPNSCDFEREAKALRLLNERIANWRMKGFIPSAPIPLDGDKTSEPVRTRGWTCWSHLFNPRQLLTHGLVASQSLSNLHQDRVLAAAAMLNLGRLADWNSRLSCWLSSPTQIAGGKNTFLNQALNPLYNYSARPLSMMASAQIDFDSERPIRAASAVEIGDARDVNRECDLWITDPPYADAVQYHELGDFFLAWYGKHIRGAFSDWLPDARGQLAVRGEGEDFKKSMVEIYSNLARHMPDDGMQLVMFTHQNPAVWADLGMILWAAGLRVTAAWTVATETPVGGIKKGNYVQGTVLLVMRKRVEEKHGFLDEVYPEVEDEVKRQIDSMRALDDGAEPNFGDTDYQLAAYAAALRVLTGYQTLDGQDVSHELFRAKPTGRGAVAEKSRFERVIDRGIQIACDYLIPRGLEAAWPSLSADERLYLRALDVESRGERRQGVFQELARGFGVRELMPLLQGGRANQSRVRTPSEFGRRDLGGGGAFASTPLRHLLFAVHATVADEGKPEVGRNYLKELLPDYWGDRTRLTAILDWLASLAHGDDDRWTADAEGARLLAGRLRTDHG
;
A
#
# COMPACT_ATOMS: atom_id res chain seq x y z
N MET A 1 -5.79 -30.42 -10.22
CA MET A 1 -5.70 -30.85 -8.81
C MET A 1 -6.63 -29.97 -7.99
N ASN A 2 -7.52 -30.54 -7.18
CA ASN A 2 -8.56 -29.77 -6.49
C ASN A 2 -8.37 -29.85 -4.97
N LEU A 3 -7.66 -28.87 -4.39
CA LEU A 3 -7.50 -28.78 -2.92
C LEU A 3 -8.78 -28.25 -2.24
N VAL A 4 -9.35 -27.19 -2.78
CA VAL A 4 -10.61 -26.58 -2.30
C VAL A 4 -11.82 -27.38 -2.80
N GLY A 5 -11.89 -27.60 -4.12
CA GLY A 5 -13.01 -28.28 -4.79
C GLY A 5 -12.96 -29.82 -4.77
N GLY A 6 -12.02 -30.42 -4.03
CA GLY A 6 -11.82 -31.88 -3.99
C GLY A 6 -12.86 -32.64 -3.15
N GLY A 7 -13.78 -31.93 -2.52
CA GLY A 7 -14.79 -32.48 -1.62
C GLY A 7 -14.27 -32.85 -0.24
N ARG A 8 -15.20 -33.26 0.63
CA ARG A 8 -14.96 -33.56 2.04
C ARG A 8 -13.84 -34.57 2.30
N ASP A 9 -13.69 -35.59 1.46
CA ASP A 9 -12.67 -36.64 1.65
C ASP A 9 -11.26 -36.08 1.46
N VAL A 10 -11.03 -35.29 0.40
CA VAL A 10 -9.75 -34.62 0.16
C VAL A 10 -9.44 -33.67 1.31
N ARG A 11 -10.42 -32.87 1.75
CA ARG A 11 -10.26 -31.94 2.87
C ARG A 11 -9.89 -32.66 4.17
N ASN A 12 -10.61 -33.72 4.53
CA ASN A 12 -10.36 -34.50 5.74
C ASN A 12 -8.96 -35.12 5.70
N ARG A 13 -8.55 -35.65 4.55
CA ARG A 13 -7.23 -36.26 4.35
C ARG A 13 -6.11 -35.22 4.48
N VAL A 14 -6.27 -34.05 3.87
CA VAL A 14 -5.33 -32.91 3.98
C VAL A 14 -5.23 -32.43 5.43
N ARG A 15 -6.37 -32.27 6.12
CA ARG A 15 -6.42 -31.87 7.54
C ARG A 15 -5.70 -32.90 8.42
N ALA A 16 -6.03 -34.19 8.26
CA ALA A 16 -5.42 -35.27 9.03
C ALA A 16 -3.89 -35.34 8.83
N ALA A 17 -3.41 -35.21 7.59
CA ALA A 17 -1.98 -35.22 7.29
C ALA A 17 -1.24 -34.02 7.91
N GLN A 18 -1.78 -32.81 7.77
CA GLN A 18 -1.21 -31.60 8.38
C GLN A 18 -1.19 -31.71 9.92
N SER A 19 -2.29 -32.15 10.53
CA SER A 19 -2.38 -32.32 11.99
C SER A 19 -1.46 -33.42 12.52
N ALA A 20 -1.24 -34.50 11.77
CA ALA A 20 -0.29 -35.53 12.14
C ALA A 20 1.16 -35.01 12.10
N ALA A 21 1.56 -34.36 11.01
CA ALA A 21 2.91 -33.80 10.87
C ALA A 21 3.21 -32.73 11.92
N PHE A 22 2.23 -31.85 12.20
CA PHE A 22 2.38 -30.79 13.19
C PHE A 22 2.49 -31.34 14.62
N ARG A 23 1.65 -32.31 15.00
CA ARG A 23 1.76 -32.98 16.32
C ARG A 23 3.08 -33.72 16.49
N ALA A 24 3.58 -34.37 15.44
CA ALA A 24 4.89 -35.02 15.47
C ALA A 24 6.03 -34.00 15.66
N ALA A 25 5.94 -32.84 14.97
CA ALA A 25 6.90 -31.77 15.16
C ALA A 25 6.82 -31.14 16.57
N GLU A 26 5.62 -30.93 17.10
CA GLU A 26 5.40 -30.40 18.45
C GLU A 26 5.97 -31.33 19.53
N ALA A 27 5.68 -32.64 19.44
CA ALA A 27 6.25 -33.63 20.35
C ALA A 27 7.79 -33.64 20.32
N GLN A 28 8.39 -33.46 19.13
CA GLN A 28 9.85 -33.41 19.01
C GLN A 28 10.46 -32.13 19.57
N ILE A 29 9.78 -30.99 19.45
CA ILE A 29 10.22 -29.72 20.06
C ILE A 29 10.13 -29.79 21.60
N GLU A 30 9.08 -30.44 22.11
CA GLU A 30 8.92 -30.71 23.55
C GLU A 30 10.03 -31.62 24.08
N ASP A 31 10.36 -32.71 23.37
CA ASP A 31 11.51 -33.59 23.68
C ASP A 31 12.84 -32.83 23.67
N TRP A 32 13.01 -31.87 22.75
CA TRP A 32 14.17 -30.99 22.75
C TRP A 32 14.15 -29.94 23.86
N GLY A 33 13.02 -29.70 24.54
CA GLY A 33 12.91 -28.74 25.64
C GLY A 33 13.17 -27.28 25.23
N LEU A 34 12.82 -26.91 23.98
CA LEU A 34 13.18 -25.60 23.41
C LEU A 34 12.17 -24.48 23.68
N GLU A 35 10.94 -24.82 24.05
CA GLU A 35 9.81 -23.87 24.15
C GLU A 35 9.12 -23.89 25.54
N GLN A 36 9.68 -24.64 26.49
CA GLN A 36 9.23 -24.66 27.89
C GLN A 36 10.40 -24.32 28.82
N ASN A 37 10.14 -23.45 29.81
CA ASN A 37 11.14 -23.07 30.81
C ASN A 37 11.14 -23.99 32.03
N GLU A 38 12.05 -23.75 32.98
CA GLU A 38 12.22 -24.56 34.19
C GLU A 38 11.00 -24.51 35.13
N GLN A 39 10.17 -23.47 35.02
CA GLN A 39 8.93 -23.29 35.79
C GLN A 39 7.72 -23.92 35.10
N GLY A 40 7.92 -24.58 33.95
CA GLY A 40 6.85 -25.21 33.18
C GLY A 40 6.06 -24.24 32.29
N TRP A 41 6.48 -22.98 32.19
CA TRP A 41 5.83 -21.97 31.33
C TRP A 41 6.13 -22.23 29.87
N ARG A 42 5.18 -21.92 28.99
CA ARG A 42 5.31 -22.12 27.54
C ARG A 42 5.58 -20.80 26.83
N ALA A 43 6.53 -20.79 25.91
CA ALA A 43 6.80 -19.58 25.13
C ALA A 43 5.63 -19.28 24.19
N GLU A 44 5.28 -18.00 24.05
CA GLU A 44 4.35 -17.49 23.03
C GLU A 44 5.06 -16.61 21.99
N ALA A 45 6.21 -16.01 22.31
CA ALA A 45 7.01 -15.22 21.38
C ALA A 45 8.46 -15.09 21.84
N PHE A 46 9.40 -15.09 20.89
CA PHE A 46 10.81 -14.76 21.11
C PHE A 46 11.14 -13.48 20.35
N LEU A 47 11.68 -12.46 21.01
CA LEU A 47 12.00 -11.17 20.40
C LEU A 47 13.51 -11.00 20.29
N TYR A 48 13.97 -10.76 19.07
CA TYR A 48 15.37 -10.63 18.72
C TYR A 48 15.68 -9.21 18.25
N CYS A 49 16.91 -8.78 18.47
CA CYS A 49 17.42 -7.52 17.96
C CYS A 49 18.82 -7.72 17.35
N VAL A 50 19.14 -6.81 16.45
CA VAL A 50 20.49 -6.59 15.92
C VAL A 50 21.20 -5.62 16.85
N GLU A 51 22.50 -5.82 17.04
CA GLU A 51 23.35 -4.89 17.76
C GLU A 51 24.67 -4.63 17.06
N VAL A 52 25.25 -3.46 17.35
CA VAL A 52 26.51 -2.99 16.77
C VAL A 52 27.41 -2.45 17.87
N LYS A 53 28.72 -2.54 17.69
CA LYS A 53 29.71 -1.88 18.56
C LYS A 53 30.39 -0.76 17.78
N PRO A 54 29.95 0.51 17.91
CA PRO A 54 30.60 1.63 17.24
C PRO A 54 32.09 1.75 17.66
N PRO A 55 32.97 2.31 16.80
CA PRO A 55 34.42 2.36 17.06
C PRO A 55 34.83 3.00 18.39
N ASP A 56 34.08 4.00 18.86
CA ASP A 56 34.37 4.72 20.10
C ASP A 56 33.50 4.25 21.28
N CYS A 57 32.86 3.08 21.17
CA CYS A 57 31.96 2.55 22.18
C CYS A 57 32.50 1.25 22.78
N ASP A 58 32.53 1.18 24.12
CA ASP A 58 33.06 0.02 24.83
C ASP A 58 32.09 -1.17 24.83
N TYR A 59 30.83 -0.95 24.46
CA TYR A 59 29.76 -1.94 24.46
C TYR A 59 28.95 -1.96 23.16
N TYR A 60 28.25 -3.07 22.92
CA TYR A 60 27.30 -3.24 21.84
C TYR A 60 25.99 -2.50 22.15
N ILE A 61 25.53 -1.69 21.21
CA ILE A 61 24.26 -0.99 21.24
C ILE A 61 23.21 -1.84 20.50
N PRO A 62 22.19 -2.37 21.19
CA PRO A 62 21.06 -3.02 20.55
C PRO A 62 20.23 -1.99 19.78
N LEU A 63 19.66 -2.39 18.64
CA LEU A 63 19.01 -1.48 17.70
C LEU A 63 17.51 -1.75 17.60
N ALA A 64 16.72 -0.74 17.95
CA ALA A 64 15.29 -0.73 17.68
C ALA A 64 14.76 0.72 17.56
N PRO A 65 13.73 0.94 16.72
CA PRO A 65 13.03 2.23 16.65
C PRO A 65 12.15 2.48 17.90
N SER A 66 11.93 1.45 18.72
CA SER A 66 11.26 1.56 20.01
C SER A 66 11.58 0.34 20.88
N TRP A 67 11.76 0.58 22.17
CA TRP A 67 11.79 -0.47 23.20
C TRP A 67 10.47 -0.59 23.98
N LEU A 68 9.37 -0.04 23.46
CA LEU A 68 8.02 -0.32 23.93
C LEU A 68 7.57 -1.66 23.36
N VAL A 69 7.63 -2.71 24.16
CA VAL A 69 7.32 -4.09 23.74
C VAL A 69 5.82 -4.31 23.64
N ASP A 70 5.07 -3.85 24.63
CA ASP A 70 3.63 -4.02 24.69
C ASP A 70 2.99 -2.81 25.38
N GLU A 71 2.17 -2.05 24.66
CA GLU A 71 1.54 -0.85 25.19
C GLU A 71 0.32 -1.16 26.05
N TYR A 72 -0.43 -2.21 25.69
CA TYR A 72 -1.59 -2.67 26.44
C TYR A 72 -1.17 -3.19 27.83
N LEU A 73 -0.13 -4.02 27.88
CA LEU A 73 0.48 -4.52 29.12
C LEU A 73 1.58 -3.61 29.68
N ARG A 74 1.76 -2.41 29.10
CA ARG A 74 2.73 -1.39 29.54
C ARG A 74 4.13 -1.95 29.79
N THR A 75 4.60 -2.85 28.92
CA THR A 75 5.90 -3.50 29.01
C THR A 75 6.92 -2.77 28.14
N VAL A 76 8.07 -2.44 28.73
CA VAL A 76 9.22 -1.82 28.04
C VAL A 76 10.51 -2.59 28.30
N VAL A 77 11.54 -2.34 27.49
CA VAL A 77 12.92 -2.77 27.77
C VAL A 77 13.75 -1.57 28.18
N ILE A 78 14.42 -1.69 29.34
CA ILE A 78 15.42 -0.75 29.82
C ILE A 78 16.79 -1.43 29.71
N TRP A 79 17.74 -0.77 29.06
CA TRP A 79 19.10 -1.30 28.91
C TRP A 79 19.98 -0.91 30.08
N ARG A 80 20.74 -1.87 30.61
CA ARG A 80 21.71 -1.67 31.69
C ARG A 80 23.12 -1.97 31.17
N HIS A 81 24.07 -1.09 31.51
CA HIS A 81 25.48 -1.32 31.27
C HIS A 81 26.11 -1.80 32.58
N ASP A 82 26.55 -3.05 32.60
CA ASP A 82 27.24 -3.65 33.73
C ASP A 82 28.75 -3.47 33.52
N GLU A 83 29.47 -3.01 34.55
CA GLU A 83 30.89 -2.64 34.44
C GLU A 83 31.76 -3.80 33.94
N GLY A 84 32.59 -3.55 32.92
CA GLY A 84 33.47 -4.55 32.30
C GLY A 84 32.76 -5.52 31.35
N ILE A 85 31.46 -5.38 31.10
CA ILE A 85 30.69 -6.21 30.17
C ILE A 85 30.37 -5.41 28.91
N ASP A 86 30.81 -5.93 27.76
CA ASP A 86 30.64 -5.25 26.48
C ASP A 86 29.24 -5.44 25.85
N ARG A 87 28.31 -6.14 26.52
CA ARG A 87 26.91 -6.29 26.06
C ARG A 87 25.93 -5.81 27.09
N LEU A 88 25.03 -4.91 26.67
CA LEU A 88 24.01 -4.36 27.56
C LEU A 88 23.00 -5.43 27.97
N ARG A 89 22.65 -5.47 29.26
CA ARG A 89 21.64 -6.38 29.79
C ARG A 89 20.23 -5.80 29.59
N PRO A 90 19.28 -6.54 29.02
CA PRO A 90 17.89 -6.10 28.93
C PRO A 90 17.19 -6.27 30.28
N ASP A 91 16.47 -5.24 30.69
CA ASP A 91 15.56 -5.26 31.84
C ASP A 91 14.13 -5.07 31.33
N VAL A 92 13.39 -6.18 31.21
CA VAL A 92 12.02 -6.20 30.69
C VAL A 92 11.06 -5.98 31.85
N VAL A 93 10.44 -4.80 31.88
CA VAL A 93 9.65 -4.34 33.04
C VAL A 93 8.29 -3.83 32.60
N GLU A 94 7.29 -4.05 33.47
CA GLU A 94 6.01 -3.35 33.39
C GLU A 94 6.15 -1.99 34.08
N ILE A 95 5.66 -0.94 33.42
CA ILE A 95 5.69 0.44 33.92
C ILE A 95 4.28 0.97 34.17
N SER A 96 4.18 2.01 35.00
CA SER A 96 2.93 2.70 35.29
C SER A 96 2.38 3.44 34.06
N ALA A 97 1.10 3.79 34.12
CA ALA A 97 0.47 4.58 33.04
C ALA A 97 1.09 5.98 32.89
N ALA A 98 1.66 6.56 33.95
CA ALA A 98 2.36 7.84 33.91
C ALA A 98 3.70 7.71 33.17
N GLU A 99 4.52 6.72 33.56
CA GLU A 99 5.80 6.42 32.92
C GLU A 99 5.62 6.07 31.44
N LEU A 100 4.56 5.35 31.06
CA LEU A 100 4.28 5.04 29.66
C LEU A 100 4.06 6.30 28.82
N ARG A 101 3.39 7.33 29.36
CA ARG A 101 3.18 8.60 28.64
C ARG A 101 4.50 9.31 28.36
N GLU A 102 5.41 9.29 29.32
CA GLU A 102 6.75 9.86 29.17
C GLU A 102 7.59 9.05 28.19
N PHE A 103 7.58 7.71 28.32
CA PHE A 103 8.32 6.80 27.47
C PHE A 103 7.92 6.92 26.00
N LYS A 104 6.65 7.21 25.69
CA LYS A 104 6.19 7.38 24.31
C LYS A 104 6.84 8.53 23.55
N ASN A 105 7.35 9.55 24.26
CA ASN A 105 8.00 10.69 23.63
C ASN A 105 9.37 10.31 23.03
N THR A 106 10.14 9.48 23.74
CA THR A 106 11.49 9.06 23.30
C THR A 106 11.50 7.65 22.71
N LYS A 107 10.50 6.84 23.05
CA LYS A 107 10.36 5.41 22.74
C LYS A 107 11.53 4.55 23.21
N GLY A 108 12.45 5.11 24.01
CA GLY A 108 13.77 4.53 24.28
C GLY A 108 14.58 4.25 23.01
N ALA A 109 14.27 4.87 21.87
CA ALA A 109 14.80 4.45 20.58
C ALA A 109 16.34 4.53 20.53
N THR A 110 16.95 3.47 20.03
CA THR A 110 18.41 3.36 19.77
C THR A 110 18.71 3.41 18.28
N LEU A 111 17.67 3.44 17.44
CA LEU A 111 17.76 3.62 16.01
C LEU A 111 16.70 4.62 15.56
N VAL A 112 17.13 5.76 15.03
CA VAL A 112 16.25 6.84 14.54
C VAL A 112 16.77 7.33 13.20
N ASP A 113 15.93 7.32 12.16
CA ASP A 113 16.23 7.83 10.82
C ASP A 113 17.59 7.35 10.26
N GLY A 114 17.87 6.04 10.41
CA GLY A 114 19.12 5.43 9.93
C GLY A 114 20.35 5.73 10.78
N ARG A 115 20.17 6.28 11.99
CA ARG A 115 21.25 6.58 12.94
C ARG A 115 21.12 5.75 14.22
N VAL A 116 22.23 5.19 14.66
CA VAL A 116 22.38 4.56 15.97
C VAL A 116 22.55 5.65 17.02
N ILE A 117 21.76 5.60 18.08
CA ILE A 117 21.80 6.54 19.21
C ILE A 117 22.29 5.79 20.44
N ASP A 118 23.28 6.34 21.15
CA ASP A 118 23.74 5.80 22.42
C ASP A 118 22.63 5.93 23.49
N PRO A 119 22.20 4.82 24.13
CA PRO A 119 21.14 4.85 25.12
C PRO A 119 21.51 5.57 26.43
N PHE A 120 22.79 5.87 26.68
CA PHE A 120 23.28 6.54 27.89
C PHE A 120 23.84 7.94 27.62
N ASP A 121 24.08 8.32 26.36
CA ASP A 121 24.45 9.68 25.95
C ASP A 121 23.80 10.04 24.60
N PRO A 122 22.62 10.71 24.61
CA PRO A 122 21.90 11.06 23.38
C PRO A 122 22.67 11.95 22.40
N ASN A 123 23.77 12.60 22.82
CA ASN A 123 24.60 13.40 21.92
C ASN A 123 25.54 12.54 21.06
N ARG A 124 25.72 11.26 21.41
CA ARG A 124 26.53 10.30 20.66
C ARG A 124 25.64 9.54 19.68
N SER A 125 25.91 9.73 18.39
CA SER A 125 25.19 9.04 17.32
C SER A 125 26.07 8.71 16.13
N TRP A 126 25.76 7.59 15.47
CA TRP A 126 26.50 7.10 14.30
C TRP A 126 25.53 6.81 13.17
N SER A 127 25.86 7.22 11.94
CA SER A 127 25.10 6.81 10.77
C SER A 127 25.32 5.32 10.53
N VAL A 128 24.24 4.56 10.31
CA VAL A 128 24.35 3.14 9.95
C VAL A 128 25.10 2.98 8.63
N GLU A 129 24.90 3.90 7.68
CA GLU A 129 25.62 3.89 6.41
C GLU A 129 27.13 4.06 6.62
N SER A 130 27.54 4.99 7.50
CA SER A 130 28.95 5.18 7.84
C SER A 130 29.54 3.97 8.58
N LEU A 131 28.77 3.31 9.44
CA LEU A 131 29.21 2.10 10.14
C LEU A 131 29.44 0.93 9.18
N ARG A 132 28.68 0.83 8.08
CA ARG A 132 28.91 -0.17 7.03
C ARG A 132 30.20 0.09 6.25
N GLY A 133 30.63 1.35 6.16
CA GLY A 133 31.81 1.76 5.42
C GLY A 133 31.61 1.74 3.89
N PRO A 134 32.61 2.23 3.14
CA PRO A 134 32.53 2.38 1.68
C PRO A 134 32.50 1.04 0.95
N ASP A 135 33.10 0.00 1.52
CA ASP A 135 33.14 -1.36 0.95
C ASP A 135 31.87 -2.16 1.26
N GLY A 136 30.95 -1.61 2.07
CA GLY A 136 29.74 -2.26 2.50
C GLY A 136 29.96 -3.38 3.53
N LEU A 137 28.96 -4.24 3.69
CA LEU A 137 28.99 -5.35 4.63
C LEU A 137 29.69 -6.56 4.02
N ARG A 138 30.33 -7.37 4.89
CA ARG A 138 30.72 -8.73 4.51
C ARG A 138 29.50 -9.50 4.04
N LEU A 139 29.62 -10.13 2.88
CA LEU A 139 28.62 -11.07 2.39
C LEU A 139 28.73 -12.40 3.14
N TRP A 140 27.58 -12.92 3.57
CA TRP A 140 27.50 -14.21 4.22
C TRP A 140 27.79 -15.34 3.23
N GLU A 141 28.45 -16.39 3.70
CA GLU A 141 28.61 -17.64 2.96
C GLU A 141 27.33 -18.47 3.06
N THR A 142 27.08 -19.32 2.05
CA THR A 142 25.79 -20.04 1.93
C THR A 142 25.51 -20.97 3.11
N ASP A 143 26.53 -21.46 3.79
CA ASP A 143 26.40 -22.36 4.93
C ASP A 143 26.19 -21.66 6.27
N GLU A 144 26.32 -20.33 6.32
CA GLU A 144 26.14 -19.53 7.52
C GLU A 144 24.66 -19.38 7.90
N VAL A 145 24.38 -19.38 9.21
CA VAL A 145 23.03 -19.19 9.76
C VAL A 145 23.00 -18.15 10.89
N VAL A 146 24.18 -17.67 11.29
CA VAL A 146 24.44 -16.65 12.32
C VAL A 146 25.59 -15.75 11.85
N PRO A 147 25.66 -14.48 12.30
CA PRO A 147 26.79 -13.60 11.98
C PRO A 147 28.11 -14.16 12.53
N ARG A 148 29.22 -13.89 11.84
CA ARG A 148 30.57 -14.12 12.37
C ARG A 148 30.83 -13.17 13.53
N LYS A 149 31.75 -13.54 14.42
CA LYS A 149 32.13 -12.71 15.58
C LYS A 149 32.55 -11.29 15.20
N ASP A 150 33.23 -11.15 14.06
CA ASP A 150 33.78 -9.88 13.59
C ASP A 150 32.83 -9.13 12.63
N ASP A 151 31.62 -9.65 12.38
CA ASP A 151 30.62 -8.94 11.58
C ASP A 151 30.10 -7.71 12.33
N LEU A 152 29.87 -6.62 11.60
CA LEU A 152 29.34 -5.38 12.15
C LEU A 152 28.03 -5.59 12.92
N PHE A 153 27.11 -6.35 12.30
CA PHE A 153 25.81 -6.67 12.87
C PHE A 153 25.86 -8.02 13.57
N GLN A 154 25.67 -7.98 14.89
CA GLN A 154 25.42 -9.16 15.71
C GLN A 154 23.92 -9.30 15.97
N GLU A 155 23.46 -10.49 16.32
CA GLU A 155 22.03 -10.76 16.63
C GLU A 155 21.90 -11.40 18.01
N ARG A 156 20.85 -11.06 18.75
CA ARG A 156 20.54 -11.71 20.03
C ARG A 156 19.06 -11.67 20.42
N LEU A 157 18.68 -12.63 21.26
CA LEU A 157 17.41 -12.64 21.99
C LEU A 157 17.44 -11.57 23.10
N TYR A 158 16.39 -10.74 23.20
CA TYR A 158 16.31 -9.68 24.22
C TYR A 158 15.06 -9.73 25.10
N CYS A 159 14.01 -10.42 24.65
CA CYS A 159 12.77 -10.55 25.41
C CYS A 159 12.02 -11.82 24.98
N ILE A 160 11.38 -12.48 25.94
CA ILE A 160 10.52 -13.65 25.71
C ILE A 160 9.17 -13.36 26.32
N ARG A 161 8.10 -13.64 25.58
CA ARG A 161 6.75 -13.72 26.14
C ARG A 161 6.45 -15.16 26.52
N TRP A 162 6.20 -15.38 27.79
CA TRP A 162 5.79 -16.65 28.37
C TRP A 162 4.30 -16.64 28.68
N MET A 163 3.69 -17.82 28.63
CA MET A 163 2.43 -18.15 29.28
C MET A 163 2.72 -19.03 30.47
N ASP A 164 2.36 -18.56 31.66
CA ASP A 164 2.53 -19.35 32.88
C ASP A 164 1.49 -20.48 32.99
N THR A 165 1.60 -21.30 34.03
CA THR A 165 0.70 -22.44 34.28
C THR A 165 -0.74 -22.02 34.63
N GLU A 166 -0.96 -20.75 34.96
CA GLU A 166 -2.27 -20.18 35.27
C GLU A 166 -2.92 -19.51 34.04
N GLY A 167 -2.18 -19.39 32.93
CA GLY A 167 -2.63 -18.77 31.68
C GLY A 167 -2.31 -17.28 31.57
N ASN A 168 -1.52 -16.71 32.49
CA ASN A 168 -1.11 -15.31 32.42
C ASN A 168 0.04 -15.14 31.43
N ARG A 169 0.01 -14.03 30.68
CA ARG A 169 1.09 -13.66 29.76
C ARG A 169 2.11 -12.76 30.45
N LEU A 170 3.37 -13.17 30.40
CA LEU A 170 4.47 -12.51 31.11
C LEU A 170 5.63 -12.26 30.15
N TYR A 171 6.06 -11.02 30.02
CA TYR A 171 7.30 -10.68 29.32
C TYR A 171 8.49 -10.75 30.29
N ARG A 172 9.60 -11.36 29.86
CA ARG A 172 10.80 -11.53 30.69
C ARG A 172 12.07 -11.29 29.89
N SER A 173 13.08 -10.75 30.59
CA SER A 173 14.47 -10.76 30.11
C SER A 173 14.97 -12.20 29.98
N PRO A 174 15.70 -12.54 28.90
CA PRO A 174 16.34 -13.84 28.76
C PRO A 174 17.35 -14.10 29.88
N ASN A 175 17.35 -15.32 30.41
CA ASN A 175 18.34 -15.78 31.39
C ASN A 175 19.35 -16.76 30.77
N SER A 176 20.28 -17.29 31.57
CA SER A 176 21.30 -18.24 31.10
C SER A 176 20.70 -19.50 30.45
N CYS A 177 19.62 -20.04 31.00
CA CYS A 177 18.95 -21.23 30.47
C CYS A 177 18.30 -20.94 29.11
N ASP A 178 17.78 -19.73 28.89
CA ASP A 178 17.25 -19.31 27.59
C ASP A 178 18.35 -19.24 26.52
N PHE A 179 19.53 -18.71 26.88
CA PHE A 179 20.67 -18.71 25.97
C PHE A 179 21.20 -20.13 25.68
N GLU A 180 21.14 -21.03 26.66
CA GLU A 180 21.46 -22.45 26.46
C GLU A 180 20.47 -23.13 25.50
N ARG A 181 19.17 -22.78 25.56
CA ARG A 181 18.15 -23.25 24.60
C ARG A 181 18.43 -22.73 23.19
N GLU A 182 18.80 -21.47 23.02
CA GLU A 182 19.19 -20.93 21.70
C GLU A 182 20.44 -21.63 21.15
N ALA A 183 21.44 -21.86 22.00
CA ALA A 183 22.63 -22.61 21.61
C ALA A 183 22.30 -24.08 21.27
N LYS A 184 21.35 -24.70 21.98
CA LYS A 184 20.85 -26.06 21.68
C LYS A 184 20.12 -26.09 20.33
N ALA A 185 19.26 -25.11 20.04
CA ALA A 185 18.57 -25.00 18.75
C ALA A 185 19.57 -24.89 17.59
N LEU A 186 20.63 -24.07 17.74
CA LEU A 186 21.69 -23.97 16.74
C LEU A 186 22.45 -25.29 16.54
N ARG A 187 22.81 -26.01 17.62
CA ARG A 187 23.46 -27.33 17.50
C ARG A 187 22.57 -28.34 16.76
N LEU A 188 21.30 -28.44 17.14
CA LEU A 188 20.33 -29.33 16.51
C LEU A 188 20.13 -29.01 15.03
N LEU A 189 20.12 -27.73 14.67
CA LEU A 189 20.07 -27.30 13.26
C LEU A 189 21.34 -27.75 12.51
N ASN A 190 22.53 -27.48 13.06
CA ASN A 190 23.80 -27.82 12.42
C ASN A 190 23.97 -29.32 12.18
N GLU A 191 23.48 -30.17 13.10
CA GLU A 191 23.45 -31.63 12.91
C GLU A 191 22.63 -32.06 11.68
N ARG A 192 21.65 -31.25 11.26
CA ARG A 192 20.64 -31.62 10.27
C ARG A 192 20.75 -30.83 8.97
N ILE A 193 21.36 -29.65 8.99
CA ILE A 193 21.28 -28.65 7.91
C ILE A 193 21.76 -29.19 6.55
N ALA A 194 22.84 -29.97 6.52
CA ALA A 194 23.36 -30.53 5.28
C ALA A 194 22.34 -31.49 4.63
N ASN A 195 21.80 -32.43 5.42
CA ASN A 195 20.79 -33.39 4.97
C ASN A 195 19.46 -32.70 4.62
N TRP A 196 19.04 -31.73 5.42
CA TRP A 196 17.79 -30.99 5.19
C TRP A 196 17.84 -30.11 3.95
N ARG A 197 18.96 -29.42 3.70
CA ARG A 197 19.20 -28.73 2.44
C ARG A 197 19.20 -29.69 1.26
N MET A 198 19.88 -30.83 1.36
CA MET A 198 19.87 -31.86 0.32
C MET A 198 18.43 -32.30 -0.02
N LYS A 199 17.61 -32.58 1.00
CA LYS A 199 16.20 -33.00 0.84
C LYS A 199 15.22 -31.89 0.49
N GLY A 200 15.62 -30.62 0.62
CA GLY A 200 14.77 -29.45 0.35
C GLY A 200 13.92 -28.96 1.51
N PHE A 201 14.12 -29.50 2.73
CA PHE A 201 13.41 -29.06 3.92
C PHE A 201 13.86 -27.70 4.42
N ILE A 202 15.03 -27.22 3.99
CA ILE A 202 15.55 -25.87 4.25
C ILE A 202 16.05 -25.26 2.93
N PRO A 203 15.85 -23.96 2.70
CA PRO A 203 16.37 -23.27 1.53
C PRO A 203 17.89 -23.36 1.41
N SER A 204 18.35 -23.49 0.18
CA SER A 204 19.78 -23.41 -0.16
C SER A 204 20.04 -22.60 -1.42
N ALA A 205 19.00 -21.98 -1.98
CA ALA A 205 19.11 -21.19 -3.19
C ALA A 205 19.68 -19.79 -2.86
N PRO A 206 20.56 -19.24 -3.71
CA PRO A 206 21.02 -17.87 -3.57
C PRO A 206 19.88 -16.88 -3.81
N ILE A 207 20.01 -15.69 -3.24
CA ILE A 207 19.14 -14.54 -3.52
C ILE A 207 19.64 -13.88 -4.82
N PRO A 208 18.77 -13.62 -5.82
CA PRO A 208 19.15 -12.87 -7.02
C PRO A 208 19.70 -11.47 -6.67
N LEU A 209 20.82 -11.08 -7.27
CA LEU A 209 21.57 -9.86 -6.90
C LEU A 209 21.09 -8.59 -7.63
N ASP A 210 20.30 -8.75 -8.68
CA ASP A 210 19.92 -7.71 -9.66
C ASP A 210 18.43 -7.30 -9.58
N GLY A 211 17.72 -7.73 -8.54
CA GLY A 211 16.33 -7.32 -8.28
C GLY A 211 16.20 -6.07 -7.42
N ASP A 212 15.09 -5.34 -7.56
CA ASP A 212 14.75 -4.16 -6.76
C ASP A 212 14.54 -4.52 -5.28
N LYS A 213 13.74 -5.56 -5.01
CA LYS A 213 13.43 -6.05 -3.66
C LYS A 213 14.46 -7.06 -3.16
N THR A 214 15.07 -7.86 -4.03
CA THR A 214 16.05 -8.88 -3.60
C THR A 214 17.43 -8.32 -3.27
N SER A 215 17.79 -7.13 -3.80
CA SER A 215 19.05 -6.47 -3.48
C SER A 215 19.10 -5.89 -2.05
N GLU A 216 17.95 -5.57 -1.45
CA GLU A 216 17.88 -4.94 -0.13
C GLU A 216 18.42 -5.84 1.01
N PRO A 217 18.04 -7.13 1.14
CA PRO A 217 18.67 -8.08 2.05
C PRO A 217 20.19 -8.16 1.92
N VAL A 218 20.71 -8.17 0.70
CA VAL A 218 22.15 -8.28 0.43
C VAL A 218 22.85 -7.00 0.88
N ARG A 219 22.36 -5.85 0.44
CA ARG A 219 22.97 -4.53 0.71
C ARG A 219 22.93 -4.16 2.19
N THR A 220 21.86 -4.52 2.91
CA THR A 220 21.63 -4.02 4.28
C THR A 220 22.02 -5.02 5.37
N ARG A 221 22.18 -6.30 5.03
CA ARG A 221 22.54 -7.38 5.98
C ARG A 221 23.68 -8.29 5.50
N GLY A 222 24.11 -8.20 4.25
CA GLY A 222 25.08 -9.15 3.67
C GLY A 222 24.47 -10.51 3.36
N TRP A 223 23.13 -10.65 3.37
CA TRP A 223 22.47 -11.94 3.16
C TRP A 223 22.46 -12.34 1.69
N THR A 224 23.11 -13.45 1.35
CA THR A 224 23.25 -13.96 -0.03
C THR A 224 22.38 -15.18 -0.34
N CYS A 225 21.76 -15.81 0.66
CA CYS A 225 20.98 -17.04 0.53
C CYS A 225 19.62 -16.89 1.21
N TRP A 226 18.57 -17.49 0.64
CA TRP A 226 17.22 -17.41 1.20
C TRP A 226 17.11 -17.96 2.63
N SER A 227 17.99 -18.88 3.04
CA SER A 227 18.04 -19.35 4.44
C SER A 227 18.47 -18.26 5.43
N HIS A 228 19.19 -17.22 4.98
CA HIS A 228 19.64 -16.12 5.85
C HIS A 228 18.50 -15.22 6.30
N LEU A 229 17.30 -15.31 5.69
CA LEU A 229 16.12 -14.59 6.17
C LEU A 229 15.50 -15.25 7.41
N PHE A 230 16.06 -16.34 7.93
CA PHE A 230 15.52 -17.10 9.05
C PHE A 230 16.58 -17.40 10.09
N ASN A 231 16.30 -17.11 11.35
CA ASN A 231 17.21 -17.43 12.44
C ASN A 231 17.30 -18.96 12.68
N PRO A 232 18.29 -19.45 13.45
CA PRO A 232 18.48 -20.88 13.65
C PRO A 232 17.25 -21.60 14.19
N ARG A 233 16.51 -20.99 15.12
CA ARG A 233 15.26 -21.56 15.67
C ARG A 233 14.19 -21.66 14.60
N GLN A 234 14.00 -20.63 13.78
CA GLN A 234 13.03 -20.61 12.68
C GLN A 234 13.35 -21.69 11.65
N LEU A 235 14.62 -21.80 11.22
CA LEU A 235 15.08 -22.85 10.31
C LEU A 235 14.88 -24.25 10.88
N LEU A 236 15.19 -24.45 12.17
CA LEU A 236 15.00 -25.73 12.84
C LEU A 236 13.52 -26.15 12.85
N THR A 237 12.64 -25.24 13.27
CA THR A 237 11.20 -25.50 13.38
C THR A 237 10.57 -25.74 12.00
N HIS A 238 10.88 -24.89 11.01
CA HIS A 238 10.33 -25.05 9.66
C HIS A 238 10.85 -26.33 8.99
N GLY A 239 12.15 -26.60 9.10
CA GLY A 239 12.76 -27.82 8.57
C GLY A 239 12.21 -29.09 9.22
N LEU A 240 11.88 -29.04 10.52
CA LEU A 240 11.23 -30.14 11.21
C LEU A 240 9.82 -30.40 10.65
N VAL A 241 8.97 -29.37 10.55
CA VAL A 241 7.63 -29.52 9.97
C VAL A 241 7.70 -30.00 8.52
N ALA A 242 8.62 -29.45 7.72
CA ALA A 242 8.86 -29.90 6.35
C ALA A 242 9.32 -31.36 6.31
N SER A 243 10.20 -31.80 7.21
CA SER A 243 10.63 -33.20 7.27
C SER A 243 9.51 -34.17 7.63
N GLN A 244 8.61 -33.78 8.54
CA GLN A 244 7.46 -34.59 8.95
C GLN A 244 6.37 -34.64 7.86
N SER A 245 6.20 -33.55 7.12
CA SER A 245 5.16 -33.43 6.11
C SER A 245 5.59 -33.89 4.73
N LEU A 246 6.85 -33.70 4.29
CA LEU A 246 7.23 -33.87 2.88
C LEU A 246 8.08 -35.11 2.59
N SER A 247 8.63 -35.79 3.60
CA SER A 247 9.58 -36.91 3.39
C SER A 247 9.05 -38.06 2.52
N ASN A 248 7.73 -38.30 2.49
CA ASN A 248 7.12 -39.44 1.80
C ASN A 248 5.96 -39.06 0.86
N LEU A 249 5.76 -37.77 0.57
CA LEU A 249 4.55 -37.31 -0.12
C LEU A 249 4.73 -37.00 -1.61
N HIS A 250 5.89 -37.26 -2.20
CA HIS A 250 6.11 -37.02 -3.63
C HIS A 250 5.15 -37.82 -4.55
N GLN A 251 4.62 -38.95 -4.06
CA GLN A 251 3.63 -39.76 -4.78
C GLN A 251 2.18 -39.25 -4.61
N ASP A 252 1.92 -38.39 -3.63
CA ASP A 252 0.60 -37.80 -3.37
C ASP A 252 0.63 -36.29 -3.62
N ARG A 253 0.39 -35.92 -4.88
CA ARG A 253 0.41 -34.52 -5.35
C ARG A 253 -0.44 -33.58 -4.49
N VAL A 254 -1.60 -34.05 -4.03
CA VAL A 254 -2.54 -33.25 -3.23
C VAL A 254 -1.96 -32.95 -1.85
N LEU A 255 -1.44 -33.96 -1.16
CA LEU A 255 -0.85 -33.75 0.17
C LEU A 255 0.48 -32.99 0.09
N ALA A 256 1.30 -33.24 -0.94
CA ALA A 256 2.52 -32.48 -1.20
C ALA A 256 2.21 -30.99 -1.43
N ALA A 257 1.20 -30.66 -2.23
CA ALA A 257 0.78 -29.29 -2.46
C ALA A 257 0.29 -28.60 -1.18
N ALA A 258 -0.53 -29.29 -0.37
CA ALA A 258 -0.99 -28.76 0.91
C ALA A 258 0.17 -28.50 1.88
N ALA A 259 1.14 -29.43 1.96
CA ALA A 259 2.32 -29.30 2.80
C ALA A 259 3.22 -28.13 2.35
N MET A 260 3.43 -27.95 1.05
CA MET A 260 4.17 -26.79 0.52
C MET A 260 3.47 -25.47 0.86
N LEU A 261 2.16 -25.36 0.63
CA LEU A 261 1.42 -24.15 0.98
C LEU A 261 1.46 -23.86 2.50
N ASN A 262 1.40 -24.89 3.34
CA ASN A 262 1.58 -24.75 4.79
C ASN A 262 2.97 -24.20 5.13
N LEU A 263 4.02 -24.72 4.50
CA LEU A 263 5.40 -24.25 4.68
C LEU A 263 5.57 -22.78 4.27
N GLY A 264 4.90 -22.33 3.21
CA GLY A 264 4.86 -20.91 2.85
C GLY A 264 4.24 -20.02 3.91
N ARG A 265 3.12 -20.46 4.50
CA ARG A 265 2.48 -19.72 5.59
C ARG A 265 3.36 -19.63 6.82
N LEU A 266 4.10 -20.70 7.14
CA LEU A 266 5.13 -20.68 8.20
C LEU A 266 6.23 -19.67 7.87
N ALA A 267 6.78 -19.72 6.65
CA ALA A 267 7.84 -18.82 6.20
C ALA A 267 7.41 -17.35 6.25
N ASP A 268 6.21 -17.01 5.77
CA ASP A 268 5.70 -15.65 5.77
C ASP A 268 5.50 -15.12 7.21
N TRP A 269 4.96 -15.93 8.13
CA TRP A 269 4.64 -15.49 9.49
C TRP A 269 5.77 -15.62 10.52
N ASN A 270 6.92 -16.19 10.13
CA ASN A 270 8.01 -16.50 11.05
C ASN A 270 9.40 -16.43 10.39
N SER A 271 9.83 -15.22 10.03
CA SER A 271 11.18 -14.94 9.51
C SER A 271 11.88 -13.84 10.32
N ARG A 272 13.12 -13.51 10.00
CA ARG A 272 13.81 -12.30 10.50
C ARG A 272 13.12 -11.00 10.07
N LEU A 273 12.19 -11.08 9.12
CA LEU A 273 11.41 -9.96 8.59
C LEU A 273 10.02 -9.84 9.23
N SER A 274 9.69 -10.71 10.19
CA SER A 274 8.42 -10.67 10.91
C SER A 274 8.47 -9.64 12.05
N CYS A 275 7.88 -8.46 11.82
CA CYS A 275 7.93 -7.34 12.76
C CYS A 275 7.07 -7.59 14.01
N TRP A 276 7.45 -6.96 15.13
CA TRP A 276 6.66 -6.96 16.36
C TRP A 276 5.87 -5.66 16.46
N LEU A 277 4.54 -5.73 16.52
CA LEU A 277 3.68 -4.54 16.64
C LEU A 277 3.00 -4.50 18.01
N SER A 278 3.09 -3.33 18.63
CA SER A 278 2.42 -2.99 19.88
C SER A 278 1.13 -2.19 19.61
N SER A 279 0.13 -2.32 20.48
CA SER A 279 -1.16 -1.62 20.37
C SER A 279 -1.67 -1.18 21.76
N PRO A 280 -2.33 -0.01 21.89
CA PRO A 280 -3.02 0.39 23.11
C PRO A 280 -4.23 -0.49 23.46
N THR A 281 -4.82 -1.16 22.47
CA THR A 281 -6.13 -1.84 22.61
C THR A 281 -6.02 -3.36 22.62
N GLN A 282 -4.87 -3.91 22.25
CA GLN A 282 -4.65 -5.34 22.13
C GLN A 282 -3.22 -5.67 22.53
N ILE A 283 -3.02 -6.86 23.10
CA ILE A 283 -1.69 -7.41 23.39
C ILE A 283 -0.86 -7.43 22.10
N ALA A 284 0.42 -7.07 22.23
CA ALA A 284 1.34 -6.98 21.10
C ALA A 284 1.51 -8.33 20.39
N GLY A 285 1.91 -8.30 19.13
CA GLY A 285 2.07 -9.52 18.35
C GLY A 285 2.89 -9.36 17.08
N GLY A 286 3.47 -10.48 16.63
CA GLY A 286 4.23 -10.54 15.39
C GLY A 286 3.34 -10.40 14.16
N LYS A 287 3.81 -9.69 13.14
CA LYS A 287 3.20 -9.64 11.80
C LYS A 287 4.07 -10.36 10.78
N ASN A 288 3.47 -10.64 9.63
CA ASN A 288 4.10 -11.40 8.57
C ASN A 288 5.16 -10.58 7.81
N THR A 289 5.98 -11.29 7.04
CA THR A 289 7.12 -10.80 6.27
C THR A 289 6.70 -9.74 5.26
N PHE A 290 5.59 -9.98 4.56
CA PHE A 290 5.10 -9.11 3.48
C PHE A 290 4.07 -8.07 3.96
N LEU A 291 4.23 -7.54 5.18
CA LEU A 291 3.29 -6.55 5.76
C LEU A 291 3.00 -5.36 4.83
N ASN A 292 4.01 -4.91 4.09
CA ASN A 292 3.95 -3.86 3.06
C ASN A 292 4.39 -4.37 1.68
N GLN A 293 4.24 -5.68 1.41
CA GLN A 293 4.60 -6.30 0.13
C GLN A 293 6.08 -6.10 -0.28
N ALA A 294 7.00 -6.14 0.69
CA ALA A 294 8.44 -6.02 0.47
C ALA A 294 9.24 -6.92 1.42
N LEU A 295 10.54 -7.10 1.13
CA LEU A 295 11.48 -7.87 1.95
C LEU A 295 12.30 -6.92 2.86
N ASN A 296 11.70 -6.40 3.92
CA ASN A 296 12.32 -5.39 4.77
C ASN A 296 13.26 -6.00 5.83
N PRO A 297 14.59 -5.78 5.80
CA PRO A 297 15.50 -6.32 6.81
C PRO A 297 15.40 -5.53 8.12
N LEU A 298 14.68 -6.09 9.09
CA LEU A 298 14.38 -5.43 10.37
C LEU A 298 15.59 -5.44 11.32
N TYR A 299 15.68 -4.44 12.21
CA TYR A 299 16.67 -4.42 13.31
C TYR A 299 16.17 -5.11 14.57
N ASN A 300 14.86 -5.26 14.71
CA ASN A 300 14.25 -6.07 15.74
C ASN A 300 13.06 -6.81 15.15
N TYR A 301 12.92 -8.08 15.50
CA TYR A 301 11.96 -8.98 14.90
C TYR A 301 11.47 -10.01 15.92
N SER A 302 10.41 -10.72 15.55
CA SER A 302 9.82 -11.77 16.39
C SER A 302 9.96 -13.13 15.73
N ALA A 303 10.19 -14.17 16.54
CA ALA A 303 10.03 -15.55 16.15
C ALA A 303 8.88 -16.18 16.95
N ARG A 304 8.10 -17.02 16.26
CA ARG A 304 6.98 -17.75 16.83
C ARG A 304 7.41 -19.15 17.26
N PRO A 305 7.05 -19.60 18.48
CA PRO A 305 7.10 -21.02 18.81
C PRO A 305 6.13 -21.80 17.94
N LEU A 306 6.34 -23.12 17.78
CA LEU A 306 5.53 -23.94 16.88
C LEU A 306 4.04 -23.87 17.24
N SER A 307 3.70 -23.95 18.52
CA SER A 307 2.32 -23.87 19.02
C SER A 307 1.55 -22.62 18.51
N MET A 308 2.25 -21.49 18.39
CA MET A 308 1.70 -20.22 17.90
C MET A 308 1.58 -20.13 16.37
N MET A 309 1.91 -21.22 15.68
CA MET A 309 1.80 -21.38 14.22
C MET A 309 0.81 -22.46 13.81
N ALA A 310 0.00 -23.01 14.73
CA ALA A 310 -1.03 -24.01 14.41
C ALA A 310 -2.00 -23.52 13.32
N SER A 311 -2.32 -22.21 13.32
CA SER A 311 -3.18 -21.59 12.31
C SER A 311 -2.58 -21.53 10.90
N ALA A 312 -1.29 -21.83 10.73
CA ALA A 312 -0.67 -21.98 9.41
C ALA A 312 -1.20 -23.22 8.67
N GLN A 313 -1.74 -24.21 9.38
CA GLN A 313 -2.44 -25.33 8.76
C GLN A 313 -3.60 -24.80 7.92
N ILE A 314 -3.67 -25.26 6.68
CA ILE A 314 -4.66 -24.76 5.72
C ILE A 314 -5.96 -25.50 5.93
N ASP A 315 -7.03 -24.73 6.07
CA ASP A 315 -8.40 -25.23 6.03
C ASP A 315 -9.14 -24.61 4.85
N PHE A 316 -9.96 -25.42 4.18
CA PHE A 316 -10.66 -25.05 2.95
C PHE A 316 -12.17 -24.94 3.20
N ASP A 317 -12.63 -24.02 4.05
CA ASP A 317 -13.98 -24.04 4.63
C ASP A 317 -15.18 -24.05 3.69
N SER A 318 -15.02 -23.67 2.43
CA SER A 318 -16.11 -23.69 1.45
C SER A 318 -15.90 -24.73 0.35
N GLU A 319 -16.90 -25.58 0.14
CA GLU A 319 -16.98 -26.41 -1.05
C GLU A 319 -17.62 -25.58 -2.18
N ARG A 320 -16.82 -25.20 -3.17
CA ARG A 320 -17.30 -24.60 -4.42
C ARG A 320 -16.73 -25.38 -5.61
N PRO A 321 -17.22 -26.59 -5.88
CA PRO A 321 -16.73 -27.37 -7.01
C PRO A 321 -17.09 -26.68 -8.32
N ILE A 322 -16.09 -26.45 -9.18
CA ILE A 322 -16.31 -26.05 -10.57
C ILE A 322 -16.78 -27.31 -11.30
N ARG A 323 -18.07 -27.34 -11.68
CA ARG A 323 -18.70 -28.49 -12.37
C ARG A 323 -18.59 -28.42 -13.89
N ALA A 324 -17.87 -27.45 -14.42
CA ALA A 324 -17.59 -27.29 -15.83
C ALA A 324 -16.24 -27.91 -16.20
N ALA A 325 -16.04 -28.24 -17.48
CA ALA A 325 -14.71 -28.54 -18.00
C ALA A 325 -13.81 -27.30 -17.83
N SER A 326 -12.72 -27.44 -17.08
CA SER A 326 -11.80 -26.35 -16.78
C SER A 326 -10.36 -26.84 -16.90
N ALA A 327 -9.49 -25.99 -17.45
CA ALA A 327 -8.06 -26.23 -17.51
C ALA A 327 -7.32 -25.08 -16.83
N VAL A 328 -6.20 -25.39 -16.17
CA VAL A 328 -5.30 -24.42 -15.56
C VAL A 328 -3.90 -24.75 -16.05
N GLU A 329 -3.24 -23.76 -16.65
CA GLU A 329 -1.96 -23.93 -17.32
C GLU A 329 -1.03 -22.77 -16.98
N ILE A 330 0.26 -23.08 -16.92
CA ILE A 330 1.31 -22.07 -16.79
C ILE A 330 1.77 -21.76 -18.21
N GLY A 331 1.68 -20.51 -18.61
CA GLY A 331 2.05 -20.09 -19.97
C GLY A 331 2.31 -18.60 -20.06
N ASP A 332 2.90 -18.21 -21.17
CA ASP A 332 3.09 -16.82 -21.53
C ASP A 332 1.88 -16.33 -22.32
N ALA A 333 1.29 -15.20 -21.93
CA ALA A 333 0.13 -14.64 -22.62
C ALA A 333 0.44 -14.23 -24.08
N ARG A 334 1.73 -14.01 -24.41
CA ARG A 334 2.21 -13.77 -25.79
C ARG A 334 2.08 -14.99 -26.70
N ASP A 335 2.11 -16.19 -26.12
CA ASP A 335 2.17 -17.47 -26.85
C ASP A 335 0.86 -18.27 -26.79
N VAL A 336 -0.18 -17.71 -26.18
CA VAL A 336 -1.50 -18.37 -26.10
C VAL A 336 -2.08 -18.57 -27.50
N ASN A 337 -2.58 -19.77 -27.77
CA ASN A 337 -3.11 -20.19 -29.07
C ASN A 337 -4.55 -20.71 -29.03
N ARG A 338 -5.24 -20.57 -27.89
CA ARG A 338 -6.63 -21.00 -27.74
C ARG A 338 -7.56 -19.87 -28.10
N GLU A 339 -8.57 -20.16 -28.91
CA GLU A 339 -9.66 -19.22 -29.13
C GLU A 339 -10.60 -19.19 -27.92
N CYS A 340 -10.88 -17.97 -27.42
CA CYS A 340 -11.78 -17.74 -26.30
C CYS A 340 -12.74 -16.59 -26.64
N ASP A 341 -14.02 -16.73 -26.26
CA ASP A 341 -15.01 -15.66 -26.39
C ASP A 341 -14.73 -14.49 -25.42
N LEU A 342 -14.15 -14.80 -24.26
CA LEU A 342 -13.85 -13.86 -23.19
C LEU A 342 -12.44 -14.06 -22.66
N TRP A 343 -11.65 -12.98 -22.65
CA TRP A 343 -10.39 -12.89 -21.92
C TRP A 343 -10.57 -12.01 -20.68
N ILE A 344 -10.01 -12.41 -19.53
CA ILE A 344 -10.02 -11.62 -18.30
C ILE A 344 -8.58 -11.52 -17.80
N THR A 345 -8.08 -10.30 -17.64
CA THR A 345 -6.69 -10.02 -17.29
C THR A 345 -6.57 -9.06 -16.11
N ASP A 346 -5.54 -9.28 -15.30
CA ASP A 346 -5.09 -8.39 -14.22
C ASP A 346 -3.57 -8.21 -14.35
N PRO A 347 -3.11 -7.37 -15.30
CA PRO A 347 -1.69 -7.23 -15.59
C PRO A 347 -1.02 -6.28 -14.57
N PRO A 348 0.32 -6.34 -14.42
CA PRO A 348 1.04 -5.45 -13.52
C PRO A 348 1.14 -4.03 -14.10
N TYR A 349 0.96 -3.00 -13.27
CA TYR A 349 1.07 -1.59 -13.67
C TYR A 349 1.98 -0.81 -12.73
N ALA A 350 2.85 0.04 -13.27
CA ALA A 350 3.67 1.00 -12.52
C ALA A 350 4.35 0.37 -11.29
N ASP A 351 4.00 0.84 -10.09
CA ASP A 351 4.51 0.41 -8.79
C ASP A 351 3.84 -0.85 -8.23
N ALA A 352 3.22 -1.67 -9.09
CA ALA A 352 2.64 -2.95 -8.71
C ALA A 352 3.63 -3.86 -7.98
N VAL A 353 3.07 -4.78 -7.19
CA VAL A 353 3.82 -5.77 -6.42
C VAL A 353 4.77 -6.54 -7.34
N GLN A 354 6.05 -6.58 -6.96
CA GLN A 354 7.10 -7.28 -7.71
C GLN A 354 7.03 -8.80 -7.50
N TYR A 355 5.92 -9.44 -7.90
CA TYR A 355 5.68 -10.88 -7.69
C TYR A 355 6.79 -11.77 -8.22
N HIS A 356 7.42 -11.36 -9.32
CA HIS A 356 8.51 -12.10 -9.95
C HIS A 356 9.79 -12.16 -9.09
N GLU A 357 9.95 -11.23 -8.15
CA GLU A 357 11.04 -11.25 -7.16
C GLU A 357 10.59 -11.86 -5.84
N LEU A 358 9.41 -11.46 -5.35
CA LEU A 358 8.91 -11.90 -4.04
C LEU A 358 8.49 -13.38 -4.05
N GLY A 359 8.12 -13.93 -5.21
CA GLY A 359 7.81 -15.34 -5.39
C GLY A 359 8.98 -16.27 -5.09
N ASP A 360 10.21 -15.82 -5.33
CA ASP A 360 11.43 -16.60 -5.08
C ASP A 360 11.62 -16.95 -3.59
N PHE A 361 11.13 -16.08 -2.69
CA PHE A 361 11.09 -16.38 -1.25
C PHE A 361 10.37 -17.70 -0.95
N PHE A 362 9.25 -17.97 -1.64
CA PHE A 362 8.49 -19.21 -1.47
C PHE A 362 9.08 -20.36 -2.29
N LEU A 363 9.51 -20.09 -3.53
CA LEU A 363 10.14 -21.11 -4.37
C LEU A 363 11.42 -21.67 -3.74
N ALA A 364 12.14 -20.88 -2.94
CA ALA A 364 13.30 -21.34 -2.19
C ALA A 364 12.98 -22.49 -1.22
N TRP A 365 11.75 -22.57 -0.70
CA TRP A 365 11.25 -23.68 0.09
C TRP A 365 10.62 -24.79 -0.76
N TYR A 366 9.94 -24.43 -1.87
CA TYR A 366 9.14 -25.39 -2.63
C TYR A 366 9.91 -26.14 -3.72
N GLY A 367 10.96 -25.54 -4.28
CA GLY A 367 11.45 -25.92 -5.61
C GLY A 367 11.89 -27.38 -5.75
N LYS A 368 12.47 -27.99 -4.71
CA LYS A 368 12.79 -29.42 -4.72
C LYS A 368 11.55 -30.31 -4.62
N HIS A 369 10.56 -29.90 -3.85
CA HIS A 369 9.31 -30.63 -3.67
C HIS A 369 8.40 -30.52 -4.90
N ILE A 370 8.38 -29.36 -5.58
CA ILE A 370 7.71 -29.19 -6.88
C ILE A 370 8.29 -30.17 -7.88
N ARG A 371 9.63 -30.23 -8.06
CA ARG A 371 10.26 -31.19 -8.97
C ARG A 371 9.93 -32.64 -8.64
N GLY A 372 9.81 -32.97 -7.35
CA GLY A 372 9.49 -34.33 -6.91
C GLY A 372 8.03 -34.73 -7.13
N ALA A 373 7.07 -33.84 -6.84
CA ALA A 373 5.63 -34.16 -6.93
C ALA A 373 5.02 -33.82 -8.30
N PHE A 374 5.54 -32.81 -8.97
CA PHE A 374 5.07 -32.24 -10.24
C PHE A 374 6.25 -32.16 -11.21
N SER A 375 6.73 -33.33 -11.67
CA SER A 375 7.90 -33.43 -12.56
C SER A 375 7.76 -32.66 -13.87
N ASP A 376 6.53 -32.41 -14.29
CA ASP A 376 6.14 -31.62 -15.45
C ASP A 376 6.21 -30.10 -15.22
N TRP A 377 6.40 -29.64 -13.98
CA TRP A 377 6.43 -28.22 -13.63
C TRP A 377 7.86 -27.72 -13.46
N LEU A 378 8.15 -26.53 -13.99
CA LEU A 378 9.39 -25.82 -13.69
C LEU A 378 9.24 -25.02 -12.39
N PRO A 379 10.07 -25.25 -11.35
CA PRO A 379 10.06 -24.45 -10.13
C PRO A 379 10.86 -23.15 -10.33
N ASP A 380 10.38 -22.29 -11.20
CA ASP A 380 11.04 -21.06 -11.62
C ASP A 380 10.01 -19.92 -11.62
N ALA A 381 10.38 -18.75 -11.07
CA ALA A 381 9.49 -17.59 -11.03
C ALA A 381 9.20 -16.99 -12.41
N ARG A 382 9.91 -17.44 -13.45
CA ARG A 382 9.88 -16.96 -14.83
C ARG A 382 10.08 -15.44 -14.90
N GLY A 383 10.98 -14.91 -14.07
CA GLY A 383 11.18 -13.45 -13.93
C GLY A 383 11.60 -12.75 -15.22
N GLN A 384 12.21 -13.46 -16.18
CA GLN A 384 12.52 -12.92 -17.51
C GLN A 384 11.28 -12.74 -18.41
N LEU A 385 10.23 -13.52 -18.18
CA LEU A 385 8.95 -13.38 -18.88
C LEU A 385 8.03 -12.35 -18.21
N ALA A 386 8.36 -11.94 -16.98
CA ALA A 386 7.54 -11.02 -16.22
C ALA A 386 7.44 -9.67 -16.93
N VAL A 387 6.20 -9.25 -17.16
CA VAL A 387 5.90 -7.90 -17.63
C VAL A 387 6.20 -6.94 -16.47
N ARG A 388 7.26 -6.14 -16.58
CA ARG A 388 7.64 -5.15 -15.56
C ARG A 388 6.79 -3.90 -15.77
N GLY A 389 6.22 -3.32 -14.72
CA GLY A 389 5.15 -2.30 -14.83
C GLY A 389 5.53 -0.94 -15.46
N GLU A 390 6.76 -0.74 -15.92
CA GLU A 390 7.25 0.54 -16.42
C GLU A 390 8.21 0.39 -17.63
N GLY A 391 8.35 1.46 -18.41
CA GLY A 391 9.32 1.55 -19.50
C GLY A 391 8.79 1.11 -20.87
N GLU A 392 9.69 1.05 -21.85
CA GLU A 392 9.36 0.70 -23.24
C GLU A 392 9.03 -0.80 -23.37
N ASP A 393 9.78 -1.66 -22.66
CA ASP A 393 9.59 -3.12 -22.67
C ASP A 393 8.23 -3.53 -22.11
N PHE A 394 7.73 -2.79 -21.10
CA PHE A 394 6.37 -2.92 -20.59
C PHE A 394 5.33 -2.74 -21.68
N LYS A 395 5.40 -1.59 -22.38
CA LYS A 395 4.47 -1.20 -23.42
C LYS A 395 4.48 -2.21 -24.57
N LYS A 396 5.67 -2.63 -25.03
CA LYS A 396 5.83 -3.64 -26.07
C LYS A 396 5.19 -4.96 -25.66
N SER A 397 5.52 -5.45 -24.47
CA SER A 397 4.98 -6.73 -23.97
C SER A 397 3.46 -6.69 -23.86
N MET A 398 2.89 -5.59 -23.34
CA MET A 398 1.44 -5.44 -23.23
C MET A 398 0.76 -5.37 -24.61
N VAL A 399 1.32 -4.63 -25.56
CA VAL A 399 0.79 -4.61 -26.95
C VAL A 399 0.82 -6.00 -27.55
N GLU A 400 1.93 -6.73 -27.43
CA GLU A 400 2.07 -8.11 -27.92
C GLU A 400 1.03 -9.04 -27.31
N ILE A 401 0.85 -8.98 -25.99
CA ILE A 401 -0.13 -9.79 -25.24
C ILE A 401 -1.54 -9.47 -25.72
N TYR A 402 -1.99 -8.21 -25.63
CA TYR A 402 -3.36 -7.86 -25.98
C TYR A 402 -3.67 -8.09 -27.47
N SER A 403 -2.68 -7.88 -28.35
CA SER A 403 -2.79 -8.24 -29.77
C SER A 403 -2.93 -9.75 -29.96
N ASN A 404 -2.20 -10.56 -29.19
CA ASN A 404 -2.29 -12.01 -29.25
C ASN A 404 -3.64 -12.52 -28.77
N LEU A 405 -4.14 -11.98 -27.65
CA LEU A 405 -5.48 -12.28 -27.16
C LEU A 405 -6.56 -11.84 -28.16
N ALA A 406 -6.38 -10.70 -28.83
CA ALA A 406 -7.31 -10.20 -29.83
C ALA A 406 -7.33 -11.10 -31.08
N ARG A 407 -6.17 -11.62 -31.50
CA ARG A 407 -6.07 -12.60 -32.59
C ARG A 407 -6.82 -13.91 -32.28
N HIS A 408 -6.86 -14.32 -31.02
CA HIS A 408 -7.52 -15.55 -30.56
C HIS A 408 -8.86 -15.28 -29.85
N MET A 409 -9.62 -14.33 -30.37
CA MET A 409 -10.94 -13.95 -29.89
C MET A 409 -11.84 -13.74 -31.11
N PRO A 410 -13.13 -14.10 -31.09
CA PRO A 410 -14.05 -13.76 -32.17
C PRO A 410 -14.33 -12.25 -32.23
N ASP A 411 -14.92 -11.75 -33.32
CA ASP A 411 -15.17 -10.31 -33.51
C ASP A 411 -16.21 -9.75 -32.55
N ASP A 412 -17.17 -10.58 -32.12
CA ASP A 412 -18.15 -10.29 -31.07
C ASP A 412 -17.69 -10.72 -29.67
N GLY A 413 -16.43 -11.17 -29.54
CA GLY A 413 -15.80 -11.48 -28.27
C GLY A 413 -15.44 -10.25 -27.44
N MET A 414 -14.94 -10.49 -26.23
CA MET A 414 -14.64 -9.44 -25.25
C MET A 414 -13.32 -9.70 -24.53
N GLN A 415 -12.61 -8.63 -24.21
CA GLN A 415 -11.51 -8.66 -23.25
C GLN A 415 -11.85 -7.74 -22.08
N LEU A 416 -11.64 -8.22 -20.86
CA LEU A 416 -11.78 -7.45 -19.64
C LEU A 416 -10.40 -7.26 -19.02
N VAL A 417 -10.04 -6.01 -18.73
CA VAL A 417 -8.82 -5.70 -17.99
C VAL A 417 -9.16 -4.98 -16.69
N MET A 418 -8.59 -5.47 -15.58
CA MET A 418 -8.59 -4.79 -14.30
C MET A 418 -7.51 -3.70 -14.30
N PHE A 419 -7.87 -2.47 -13.95
CA PHE A 419 -6.93 -1.36 -13.93
C PHE A 419 -7.30 -0.28 -12.91
N THR A 420 -6.28 0.19 -12.18
CA THR A 420 -6.43 1.29 -11.21
C THR A 420 -5.14 2.08 -11.11
N HIS A 421 -5.16 3.36 -11.48
CA HIS A 421 -4.03 4.24 -11.27
C HIS A 421 -4.46 5.71 -11.18
N GLN A 422 -3.75 6.53 -10.39
CA GLN A 422 -4.07 7.96 -10.22
C GLN A 422 -3.40 8.87 -11.27
N ASN A 423 -2.32 8.38 -11.89
CA ASN A 423 -1.55 9.15 -12.87
C ASN A 423 -2.15 9.06 -14.30
N PRO A 424 -2.59 10.18 -14.91
CA PRO A 424 -3.12 10.22 -16.27
C PRO A 424 -2.12 9.72 -17.32
N ALA A 425 -0.82 9.86 -17.08
CA ALA A 425 0.18 9.31 -17.99
C ALA A 425 0.09 7.78 -18.12
N VAL A 426 -0.26 7.07 -17.04
CA VAL A 426 -0.45 5.61 -17.06
C VAL A 426 -1.76 5.24 -17.75
N TRP A 427 -2.83 6.04 -17.57
CA TRP A 427 -4.07 5.91 -18.35
C TRP A 427 -3.85 6.11 -19.85
N ALA A 428 -3.04 7.10 -20.22
CA ALA A 428 -2.66 7.36 -21.61
C ALA A 428 -1.86 6.19 -22.20
N ASP A 429 -0.86 5.70 -21.46
CA ASP A 429 -0.06 4.54 -21.88
C ASP A 429 -0.94 3.30 -22.09
N LEU A 430 -1.87 3.00 -21.16
CA LEU A 430 -2.84 1.91 -21.33
C LEU A 430 -3.74 2.13 -22.55
N GLY A 431 -4.32 3.32 -22.69
CA GLY A 431 -5.17 3.64 -23.84
C GLY A 431 -4.48 3.40 -25.18
N MET A 432 -3.23 3.85 -25.28
CA MET A 432 -2.39 3.65 -26.47
C MET A 432 -2.02 2.18 -26.69
N ILE A 433 -1.73 1.41 -25.63
CA ILE A 433 -1.48 -0.04 -25.71
C ILE A 433 -2.71 -0.76 -26.30
N LEU A 434 -3.90 -0.49 -25.76
CA LEU A 434 -5.13 -1.12 -26.20
C LEU A 434 -5.45 -0.75 -27.65
N TRP A 435 -5.21 0.51 -28.01
CA TRP A 435 -5.39 1.00 -29.36
C TRP A 435 -4.47 0.31 -30.37
N ALA A 436 -3.18 0.20 -30.03
CA ALA A 436 -2.18 -0.49 -30.84
C ALA A 436 -2.48 -2.00 -30.97
N ALA A 437 -3.11 -2.59 -29.95
CA ALA A 437 -3.58 -3.98 -29.97
C ALA A 437 -4.85 -4.21 -30.84
N GLY A 438 -5.38 -3.18 -31.49
CA GLY A 438 -6.60 -3.28 -32.30
C GLY A 438 -7.89 -3.36 -31.47
N LEU A 439 -7.84 -2.97 -30.20
CA LEU A 439 -8.97 -3.00 -29.28
C LEU A 439 -9.58 -1.59 -29.12
N ARG A 440 -10.89 -1.56 -28.88
CA ARG A 440 -11.62 -0.38 -28.43
C ARG A 440 -12.31 -0.65 -27.10
N VAL A 441 -12.26 0.32 -26.20
CA VAL A 441 -13.03 0.30 -24.96
C VAL A 441 -14.50 0.54 -25.32
N THR A 442 -15.39 -0.27 -24.75
CA THR A 442 -16.85 -0.19 -24.98
C THR A 442 -17.62 0.07 -23.70
N ALA A 443 -17.10 -0.36 -22.56
CA ALA A 443 -17.65 -0.06 -21.25
C ALA A 443 -16.53 0.01 -20.21
N ALA A 444 -16.83 0.68 -19.11
CA ALA A 444 -15.96 0.77 -17.96
C ALA A 444 -16.80 0.71 -16.69
N TRP A 445 -16.43 -0.18 -15.78
CA TRP A 445 -17.16 -0.40 -14.54
C TRP A 445 -16.24 -0.15 -13.36
N THR A 446 -16.60 0.80 -12.51
CA THR A 446 -15.88 1.03 -11.25
C THR A 446 -16.46 0.11 -10.19
N VAL A 447 -15.62 -0.73 -9.60
CA VAL A 447 -15.99 -1.68 -8.54
C VAL A 447 -15.25 -1.29 -7.26
N ALA A 448 -15.98 -1.13 -6.15
CA ALA A 448 -15.36 -0.98 -4.84
C ALA A 448 -14.71 -2.31 -4.43
N THR A 449 -13.37 -2.38 -4.50
CA THR A 449 -12.62 -3.63 -4.30
C THR A 449 -11.96 -3.73 -2.93
N GLU A 450 -11.85 -2.63 -2.16
CA GLU A 450 -11.22 -2.65 -0.83
C GLU A 450 -12.23 -2.55 0.31
N THR A 451 -12.17 -3.50 1.25
CA THR A 451 -12.73 -3.33 2.60
C THR A 451 -11.80 -2.38 3.37
N PRO A 452 -12.29 -1.53 4.29
CA PRO A 452 -11.42 -0.72 5.15
C PRO A 452 -10.62 -1.63 6.09
N VAL A 453 -9.49 -2.17 5.61
CA VAL A 453 -8.62 -3.03 6.41
C VAL A 453 -7.89 -2.15 7.42
N GLY A 454 -8.14 -2.44 8.70
CA GLY A 454 -7.67 -1.64 9.82
C GLY A 454 -6.15 -1.42 9.87
N GLY A 455 -5.79 -0.17 10.16
CA GLY A 455 -4.66 0.16 11.02
C GLY A 455 -3.31 0.48 10.36
N ILE A 456 -2.99 -0.07 9.18
CA ILE A 456 -1.65 0.11 8.58
C ILE A 456 -1.70 0.87 7.25
N LYS A 457 -2.78 0.75 6.47
CA LYS A 457 -2.97 1.45 5.19
C LYS A 457 -3.72 2.78 5.37
N LYS A 458 -3.14 3.73 6.08
CA LYS A 458 -3.63 5.12 6.12
C LYS A 458 -2.88 5.93 5.05
N GLY A 459 -3.37 5.90 3.81
CA GLY A 459 -2.82 6.66 2.67
C GLY A 459 -3.87 6.97 1.59
N ASN A 460 -3.49 7.75 0.58
CA ASN A 460 -4.31 8.16 -0.58
C ASN A 460 -4.52 7.01 -1.58
N TYR A 461 -4.90 5.81 -1.13
CA TYR A 461 -5.15 4.70 -2.04
C TYR A 461 -6.51 4.85 -2.71
N VAL A 462 -6.56 4.58 -4.01
CA VAL A 462 -7.81 4.53 -4.77
C VAL A 462 -8.62 3.35 -4.25
N GLN A 463 -9.86 3.62 -3.82
CA GLN A 463 -10.72 2.62 -3.19
C GLN A 463 -11.49 1.75 -4.20
N GLY A 464 -11.49 2.14 -5.48
CA GLY A 464 -12.18 1.45 -6.58
C GLY A 464 -11.22 0.91 -7.64
N THR A 465 -11.57 -0.23 -8.23
CA THR A 465 -10.92 -0.79 -9.43
C THR A 465 -11.77 -0.56 -10.66
N VAL A 466 -11.17 -0.13 -11.77
CA VAL A 466 -11.88 0.03 -13.04
C VAL A 466 -11.72 -1.24 -13.87
N LEU A 467 -12.85 -1.85 -14.22
CA LEU A 467 -12.92 -2.95 -15.18
C LEU A 467 -13.21 -2.38 -16.57
N LEU A 468 -12.19 -2.32 -17.42
CA LEU A 468 -12.36 -1.88 -18.81
C LEU A 468 -12.77 -3.07 -19.67
N VAL A 469 -13.89 -2.91 -20.36
CA VAL A 469 -14.45 -3.90 -21.28
C VAL A 469 -14.13 -3.47 -22.70
N MET A 470 -13.37 -4.31 -23.39
CA MET A 470 -12.81 -4.03 -24.70
C MET A 470 -13.33 -5.02 -25.73
N ARG A 471 -13.50 -4.55 -26.96
CA ARG A 471 -13.87 -5.35 -28.12
C ARG A 471 -12.89 -5.08 -29.25
N LYS A 472 -12.84 -5.97 -30.24
CA LYS A 472 -12.09 -5.68 -31.47
C LYS A 472 -12.64 -4.43 -32.13
N ARG A 473 -11.74 -3.63 -32.69
CA ARG A 473 -12.11 -2.56 -33.59
C ARG A 473 -12.29 -3.14 -34.99
N VAL A 474 -13.55 -3.36 -35.37
CA VAL A 474 -13.94 -3.90 -36.69
C VAL A 474 -14.25 -2.81 -37.72
N GLU A 475 -14.45 -1.57 -37.27
CA GLU A 475 -14.76 -0.41 -38.11
C GLU A 475 -13.52 0.46 -38.31
N GLU A 476 -13.27 0.86 -39.55
CA GLU A 476 -12.21 1.80 -39.91
C GLU A 476 -12.72 3.24 -39.76
N LYS A 477 -12.62 3.80 -38.55
CA LYS A 477 -12.97 5.20 -38.26
C LYS A 477 -11.71 6.07 -38.21
N HIS A 478 -11.65 7.12 -39.03
CA HIS A 478 -10.56 8.11 -39.02
C HIS A 478 -11.10 9.47 -38.57
N GLY A 479 -10.30 10.26 -37.85
CA GLY A 479 -10.74 11.57 -37.36
C GLY A 479 -9.59 12.51 -37.06
N PHE A 480 -9.94 13.76 -36.76
CA PHE A 480 -9.00 14.77 -36.27
C PHE A 480 -9.22 15.03 -34.79
N LEU A 481 -8.15 15.35 -34.05
CA LEU A 481 -8.25 15.59 -32.60
C LEU A 481 -9.27 16.69 -32.25
N ASP A 482 -9.35 17.71 -33.08
CA ASP A 482 -10.26 18.86 -32.90
C ASP A 482 -11.73 18.44 -32.92
N GLU A 483 -12.06 17.39 -33.69
CA GLU A 483 -13.41 16.79 -33.77
C GLU A 483 -13.69 15.80 -32.63
N VAL A 484 -12.63 15.19 -32.08
CA VAL A 484 -12.72 14.22 -30.99
C VAL A 484 -12.96 14.91 -29.64
N TYR A 485 -12.48 16.14 -29.44
CA TYR A 485 -12.66 16.86 -28.16
C TYR A 485 -14.14 17.02 -27.77
N PRO A 486 -15.04 17.51 -28.65
CA PRO A 486 -16.48 17.56 -28.35
C PRO A 486 -17.07 16.17 -28.03
N GLU A 487 -16.68 15.13 -28.76
CA GLU A 487 -17.16 13.76 -28.51
C GLU A 487 -16.72 13.25 -27.13
N VAL A 488 -15.49 13.54 -26.71
CA VAL A 488 -14.99 13.21 -25.37
C VAL A 488 -15.79 13.97 -24.30
N GLU A 489 -16.09 15.24 -24.53
CA GLU A 489 -16.89 16.04 -23.61
C GLU A 489 -18.29 15.48 -23.40
N ASP A 490 -18.97 15.15 -24.50
CA ASP A 490 -20.30 14.56 -24.46
C ASP A 490 -20.29 13.19 -23.76
N GLU A 491 -19.29 12.35 -24.05
CA GLU A 491 -19.17 11.02 -23.46
C GLU A 491 -18.84 11.06 -21.96
N VAL A 492 -17.98 12.00 -21.53
CA VAL A 492 -17.69 12.22 -20.09
C VAL A 492 -18.96 12.66 -19.35
N LYS A 493 -19.71 13.63 -19.89
CA LYS A 493 -20.97 14.09 -19.29
C LYS A 493 -21.98 12.96 -19.20
N ARG A 494 -22.17 12.22 -20.30
CA ARG A 494 -23.09 11.06 -20.36
C ARG A 494 -22.73 9.99 -19.33
N GLN A 495 -21.44 9.69 -19.15
CA GLN A 495 -20.97 8.74 -18.16
C GLN A 495 -21.25 9.21 -16.72
N ILE A 496 -20.97 10.49 -16.42
CA ILE A 496 -21.24 11.08 -15.09
C ILE A 496 -22.74 11.08 -14.79
N ASP A 497 -23.58 11.46 -15.75
CA ASP A 497 -25.04 11.47 -15.59
C ASP A 497 -25.58 10.07 -15.36
N SER A 498 -25.07 9.06 -16.07
CA SER A 498 -25.43 7.67 -15.85
C SER A 498 -25.06 7.19 -14.45
N MET A 499 -23.92 7.62 -13.90
CA MET A 499 -23.52 7.27 -12.52
C MET A 499 -24.40 7.98 -11.49
N ARG A 500 -24.69 9.27 -11.70
CA ARG A 500 -25.60 10.05 -10.84
C ARG A 500 -27.02 9.49 -10.81
N ALA A 501 -27.52 8.98 -11.94
CA ALA A 501 -28.84 8.37 -12.02
C ALA A 501 -28.95 7.06 -11.22
N LEU A 502 -27.82 6.39 -10.96
CA LEU A 502 -27.72 5.19 -10.10
C LEU A 502 -27.42 5.54 -8.64
N ASP A 503 -27.23 6.82 -8.34
CA ASP A 503 -26.86 7.32 -7.02
C ASP A 503 -28.12 7.59 -6.18
N ASP A 504 -28.46 6.67 -5.28
CA ASP A 504 -29.56 6.88 -4.36
C ASP A 504 -29.11 7.92 -3.33
N GLY A 505 -29.52 9.18 -3.48
CA GLY A 505 -29.02 10.32 -2.70
C GLY A 505 -29.14 10.26 -1.16
N ALA A 506 -29.64 9.16 -0.59
CA ALA A 506 -29.59 8.84 0.83
C ALA A 506 -28.28 8.12 1.23
N GLU A 507 -27.69 7.32 0.34
CA GLU A 507 -26.40 6.63 0.51
C GLU A 507 -25.63 6.69 -0.81
N PRO A 508 -24.76 7.71 -1.00
CA PRO A 508 -24.07 7.87 -2.27
C PRO A 508 -23.13 6.69 -2.55
N ASN A 509 -23.31 6.06 -3.71
CA ASN A 509 -22.55 4.91 -4.18
C ASN A 509 -21.18 5.30 -4.74
N PHE A 510 -20.95 6.58 -5.05
CA PHE A 510 -19.76 7.07 -5.74
C PHE A 510 -19.14 8.29 -5.04
N GLY A 511 -17.82 8.29 -4.89
CA GLY A 511 -17.03 9.45 -4.47
C GLY A 511 -16.48 10.25 -5.65
N ASP A 512 -15.91 11.42 -5.35
CA ASP A 512 -15.33 12.32 -6.36
C ASP A 512 -14.22 11.65 -7.20
N THR A 513 -13.39 10.82 -6.57
CA THR A 513 -12.35 10.05 -7.26
C THR A 513 -12.93 9.05 -8.25
N ASP A 514 -14.12 8.49 -7.98
CA ASP A 514 -14.78 7.54 -8.88
C ASP A 514 -15.28 8.23 -10.15
N TYR A 515 -15.81 9.45 -10.03
CA TYR A 515 -16.21 10.25 -11.19
C TYR A 515 -15.00 10.66 -12.05
N GLN A 516 -13.86 10.97 -11.44
CA GLN A 516 -12.62 11.25 -12.17
C GLN A 516 -12.12 10.02 -12.94
N LEU A 517 -12.14 8.83 -12.31
CA LEU A 517 -11.81 7.57 -12.97
C LEU A 517 -12.75 7.26 -14.13
N ALA A 518 -14.05 7.50 -13.94
CA ALA A 518 -15.04 7.33 -15.00
C ALA A 518 -14.80 8.29 -16.18
N ALA A 519 -14.34 9.51 -15.92
CA ALA A 519 -13.97 10.47 -16.96
C ALA A 519 -12.79 9.98 -17.80
N TYR A 520 -11.76 9.38 -17.18
CA TYR A 520 -10.68 8.74 -17.92
C TYR A 520 -11.18 7.63 -18.83
N ALA A 521 -12.01 6.75 -18.30
CA ALA A 521 -12.53 5.62 -19.07
C ALA A 521 -13.49 6.07 -20.19
N ALA A 522 -14.26 7.14 -19.97
CA ALA A 522 -15.08 7.78 -20.99
C ALA A 522 -14.23 8.36 -22.12
N ALA A 523 -13.18 9.11 -21.80
CA ALA A 523 -12.24 9.63 -22.80
C ALA A 523 -11.58 8.50 -23.60
N LEU A 524 -11.16 7.42 -22.93
CA LEU A 524 -10.60 6.24 -23.60
C LEU A 524 -11.58 5.56 -24.55
N ARG A 525 -12.88 5.50 -24.23
CA ARG A 525 -13.91 4.91 -25.09
C ARG A 525 -14.02 5.63 -26.43
N VAL A 526 -13.97 6.96 -26.41
CA VAL A 526 -14.00 7.77 -27.63
C VAL A 526 -12.69 7.59 -28.40
N LEU A 527 -11.56 7.83 -27.74
CA LEU A 527 -10.23 7.78 -28.36
C LEU A 527 -9.95 6.43 -29.02
N THR A 528 -10.28 5.34 -28.33
CA THR A 528 -9.96 3.99 -28.81
C THR A 528 -10.89 3.51 -29.94
N GLY A 529 -12.01 4.22 -30.17
CA GLY A 529 -12.93 3.95 -31.27
C GLY A 529 -12.40 4.34 -32.66
N TYR A 530 -11.42 5.24 -32.72
CA TYR A 530 -10.74 5.63 -33.96
C TYR A 530 -9.62 4.65 -34.30
N GLN A 531 -9.24 4.54 -35.58
CA GLN A 531 -8.09 3.78 -36.05
C GLN A 531 -6.88 4.66 -36.35
N THR A 532 -7.10 5.91 -36.78
CA THR A 532 -6.05 6.94 -36.85
C THR A 532 -6.62 8.29 -36.40
N LEU A 533 -5.77 9.10 -35.78
CA LEU A 533 -6.06 10.48 -35.41
C LEU A 533 -4.99 11.38 -36.03
N ASP A 534 -5.40 12.45 -36.71
CA ASP A 534 -4.52 13.38 -37.43
C ASP A 534 -3.57 12.68 -38.44
N GLY A 535 -3.97 11.53 -38.99
CA GLY A 535 -3.15 10.75 -39.92
C GLY A 535 -1.90 10.10 -39.31
N GLN A 536 -1.76 10.09 -37.97
CA GLN A 536 -0.64 9.46 -37.28
C GLN A 536 -0.99 8.06 -36.75
N ASP A 537 0.01 7.19 -36.76
CA ASP A 537 -0.01 5.87 -36.10
C ASP A 537 0.40 6.03 -34.63
N VAL A 538 -0.48 5.71 -33.68
CA VAL A 538 -0.20 5.78 -32.24
C VAL A 538 0.94 4.88 -31.82
N SER A 539 1.30 3.85 -32.59
CA SER A 539 2.51 3.06 -32.29
C SER A 539 3.73 3.99 -32.19
N HIS A 540 3.82 5.00 -33.07
CA HIS A 540 4.88 6.00 -33.03
C HIS A 540 4.80 6.91 -31.79
N GLU A 541 3.59 7.24 -31.33
CA GLU A 541 3.38 8.08 -30.15
C GLU A 541 3.62 7.31 -28.83
N LEU A 542 3.21 6.05 -28.76
CA LEU A 542 3.36 5.15 -27.62
C LEU A 542 4.83 4.89 -27.28
N PHE A 543 5.67 4.71 -28.31
CA PHE A 543 7.10 4.44 -28.21
C PHE A 543 7.99 5.69 -28.35
N ARG A 544 7.39 6.91 -28.33
CA ARG A 544 8.18 8.15 -28.34
C ARG A 544 9.04 8.23 -27.07
N ALA A 545 10.35 8.36 -27.25
CA ALA A 545 11.30 8.48 -26.15
C ALA A 545 10.98 9.72 -25.30
N LYS A 546 10.78 9.54 -23.99
CA LYS A 546 10.66 10.64 -23.03
C LYS A 546 12.07 11.15 -22.70
N PRO A 547 12.30 12.47 -22.62
CA PRO A 547 13.63 12.99 -22.32
C PRO A 547 14.07 12.57 -20.91
N THR A 548 15.26 11.98 -20.80
CA THR A 548 15.85 11.50 -19.54
C THR A 548 16.87 12.50 -19.00
N GLY A 549 16.65 13.03 -17.79
CA GLY A 549 17.59 13.92 -17.10
C GLY A 549 16.96 14.63 -15.89
N ARG A 550 17.75 14.96 -14.86
CA ARG A 550 17.27 15.76 -13.71
C ARG A 550 16.80 17.13 -14.21
N GLY A 551 15.49 17.39 -14.13
CA GLY A 551 14.87 18.65 -14.57
C GLY A 551 14.26 18.62 -15.97
N ALA A 552 14.30 17.49 -16.69
CA ALA A 552 13.60 17.34 -17.96
C ALA A 552 12.09 17.16 -17.72
N VAL A 553 11.27 18.09 -18.20
CA VAL A 553 9.82 17.94 -18.23
C VAL A 553 9.47 17.19 -19.52
N ALA A 554 8.97 15.96 -19.39
CA ALA A 554 8.43 15.25 -20.54
C ALA A 554 7.24 16.03 -21.10
N GLU A 555 7.29 16.39 -22.38
CA GLU A 555 6.16 16.98 -23.07
C GLU A 555 5.01 15.96 -23.07
N LYS A 556 3.82 16.36 -22.60
CA LYS A 556 2.63 15.49 -22.58
C LYS A 556 2.29 15.03 -23.99
N SER A 557 1.94 13.75 -24.14
CA SER A 557 1.45 13.23 -25.41
C SER A 557 0.12 13.89 -25.79
N ARG A 558 -0.26 13.86 -27.07
CA ARG A 558 -1.56 14.38 -27.50
C ARG A 558 -2.70 13.64 -26.80
N PHE A 559 -2.55 12.32 -26.65
CA PHE A 559 -3.47 11.47 -25.89
C PHE A 559 -3.56 11.87 -24.43
N GLU A 560 -2.41 12.10 -23.77
CA GLU A 560 -2.39 12.55 -22.38
C GLU A 560 -3.12 13.90 -22.22
N ARG A 561 -2.99 14.82 -23.17
CA ARG A 561 -3.74 16.09 -23.16
C ARG A 561 -5.25 15.90 -23.29
N VAL A 562 -5.71 14.99 -24.15
CA VAL A 562 -7.15 14.69 -24.27
C VAL A 562 -7.69 14.04 -22.99
N ILE A 563 -6.94 13.12 -22.41
CA ILE A 563 -7.28 12.44 -21.16
C ILE A 563 -7.33 13.44 -20.00
N ASP A 564 -6.34 14.31 -19.86
CA ASP A 564 -6.35 15.42 -18.89
C ASP A 564 -7.55 16.34 -19.08
N ARG A 565 -7.89 16.64 -20.34
CA ARG A 565 -9.06 17.47 -20.66
C ARG A 565 -10.35 16.80 -20.21
N GLY A 566 -10.46 15.47 -20.32
CA GLY A 566 -11.58 14.70 -19.77
C GLY A 566 -11.77 14.91 -18.26
N ILE A 567 -10.69 14.97 -17.48
CA ILE A 567 -10.76 15.30 -16.04
C ILE A 567 -11.29 16.72 -15.83
N GLN A 568 -10.77 17.69 -16.58
CA GLN A 568 -11.21 19.08 -16.46
C GLN A 568 -12.70 19.20 -16.75
N ILE A 569 -13.18 18.53 -17.80
CA ILE A 569 -14.61 18.46 -18.14
C ILE A 569 -15.40 17.85 -16.98
N ALA A 570 -14.93 16.75 -16.40
CA ALA A 570 -15.59 16.12 -15.26
C ALA A 570 -15.66 17.05 -14.05
N CYS A 571 -14.54 17.67 -13.67
CA CYS A 571 -14.47 18.62 -12.57
C CYS A 571 -15.38 19.85 -12.80
N ASP A 572 -15.43 20.37 -14.03
CA ASP A 572 -16.29 21.49 -14.39
C ASP A 572 -17.78 21.10 -14.41
N TYR A 573 -18.11 19.84 -14.73
CA TYR A 573 -19.47 19.32 -14.78
C TYR A 573 -19.99 18.86 -13.42
N LEU A 574 -19.10 18.54 -12.48
CA LEU A 574 -19.42 18.15 -11.10
C LEU A 574 -19.71 19.37 -10.21
N ILE A 575 -20.81 20.04 -10.49
CA ILE A 575 -21.23 21.24 -9.74
C ILE A 575 -21.84 20.85 -8.37
N PRO A 576 -21.42 21.48 -7.25
CA PRO A 576 -22.12 21.33 -5.97
C PRO A 576 -23.58 21.82 -6.07
N ARG A 577 -24.49 21.08 -5.44
CA ARG A 577 -25.92 21.45 -5.42
C ARG A 577 -26.10 22.85 -4.85
N GLY A 578 -26.83 23.72 -5.54
CA GLY A 578 -27.09 25.11 -5.15
C GLY A 578 -26.11 26.14 -5.69
N LEU A 579 -25.06 25.72 -6.41
CA LEU A 579 -24.09 26.62 -7.06
C LEU A 579 -24.25 26.72 -8.58
N GLU A 580 -25.26 26.07 -9.18
CA GLU A 580 -25.43 25.93 -10.63
C GLU A 580 -25.43 27.27 -11.37
N ALA A 581 -26.07 28.29 -10.79
CA ALA A 581 -26.14 29.63 -11.39
C ALA A 581 -24.83 30.43 -11.27
N ALA A 582 -24.04 30.20 -10.21
CA ALA A 582 -22.80 30.93 -9.95
C ALA A 582 -21.60 30.29 -10.68
N TRP A 583 -21.61 28.96 -10.80
CA TRP A 583 -20.50 28.13 -11.24
C TRP A 583 -19.82 28.53 -12.55
N PRO A 584 -20.55 28.86 -13.64
CA PRO A 584 -19.92 29.17 -14.93
C PRO A 584 -19.01 30.40 -14.87
N SER A 585 -19.29 31.33 -13.96
CA SER A 585 -18.56 32.59 -13.81
C SER A 585 -17.35 32.53 -12.86
N LEU A 586 -17.16 31.40 -12.18
CA LEU A 586 -16.06 31.20 -11.24
C LEU A 586 -14.76 30.85 -11.96
N SER A 587 -13.65 31.34 -11.44
CA SER A 587 -12.30 30.93 -11.85
C SER A 587 -11.94 29.53 -11.33
N ALA A 588 -10.87 28.93 -11.87
CA ALA A 588 -10.40 27.60 -11.48
C ALA A 588 -10.08 27.51 -9.97
N ASP A 589 -9.43 28.52 -9.40
CA ASP A 589 -9.13 28.60 -7.97
C ASP A 589 -10.39 28.70 -7.10
N GLU A 590 -11.42 29.43 -7.56
CA GLU A 590 -12.70 29.56 -6.86
C GLU A 590 -13.49 28.24 -6.89
N ARG A 591 -13.53 27.57 -8.05
CA ARG A 591 -14.14 26.25 -8.20
C ARG A 591 -13.45 25.21 -7.33
N LEU A 592 -12.11 25.21 -7.29
CA LEU A 592 -11.33 24.33 -6.42
C LEU A 592 -11.71 24.52 -4.95
N TYR A 593 -11.76 25.77 -4.46
CA TYR A 593 -12.09 26.04 -3.06
C TYR A 593 -13.49 25.52 -2.69
N LEU A 594 -14.51 25.85 -3.49
CA LEU A 594 -15.89 25.43 -3.23
C LEU A 594 -16.08 23.91 -3.34
N ARG A 595 -15.40 23.24 -4.29
CA ARG A 595 -15.43 21.77 -4.38
C ARG A 595 -14.72 21.10 -3.23
N ALA A 596 -13.54 21.59 -2.85
CA ALA A 596 -12.82 21.06 -1.71
C ALA A 596 -13.69 21.12 -0.44
N LEU A 597 -14.45 22.21 -0.29
CA LEU A 597 -15.37 22.38 0.82
C LEU A 597 -16.61 21.47 0.73
N ASP A 598 -17.18 21.28 -0.46
CA ASP A 598 -18.27 20.32 -0.71
C ASP A 598 -17.83 18.88 -0.35
N VAL A 599 -16.62 18.49 -0.75
CA VAL A 599 -16.04 17.18 -0.44
C VAL A 599 -15.76 17.02 1.06
N GLU A 600 -15.19 18.05 1.71
CA GLU A 600 -14.97 18.05 3.16
C GLU A 600 -16.28 17.92 3.94
N SER A 601 -17.35 18.59 3.50
CA SER A 601 -18.65 18.54 4.18
C SER A 601 -19.29 17.14 4.19
N ARG A 602 -18.86 16.25 3.28
CA ARG A 602 -19.26 14.84 3.21
C ARG A 602 -18.34 13.90 3.98
N GLY A 603 -17.40 14.44 4.76
CA GLY A 603 -16.53 13.69 5.67
C GLY A 603 -15.16 13.29 5.10
N GLU A 604 -14.82 13.70 3.87
CA GLU A 604 -13.52 13.40 3.26
C GLU A 604 -12.44 14.41 3.68
N ARG A 605 -11.29 13.92 4.17
CA ARG A 605 -10.20 14.75 4.74
C ARG A 605 -8.80 14.28 4.33
N ARG A 606 -8.70 13.38 3.35
CA ARG A 606 -7.43 12.89 2.82
C ARG A 606 -6.78 13.97 1.95
N GLN A 607 -5.50 14.24 2.19
CA GLN A 607 -4.76 15.26 1.46
C GLN A 607 -4.73 15.00 -0.06
N GLY A 608 -4.71 13.73 -0.49
CA GLY A 608 -4.66 13.37 -1.90
C GLY A 608 -5.91 13.74 -2.67
N VAL A 609 -7.09 13.67 -2.04
CA VAL A 609 -8.34 14.05 -2.72
C VAL A 609 -8.31 15.53 -3.11
N PHE A 610 -7.81 16.39 -2.22
CA PHE A 610 -7.64 17.81 -2.52
C PHE A 610 -6.57 18.07 -3.59
N GLN A 611 -5.47 17.30 -3.60
CA GLN A 611 -4.44 17.36 -4.65
C GLN A 611 -5.00 16.97 -6.01
N GLU A 612 -5.86 15.96 -6.04
CA GLU A 612 -6.55 15.49 -7.24
C GLU A 612 -7.54 16.52 -7.78
N LEU A 613 -8.33 17.15 -6.90
CA LEU A 613 -9.19 18.27 -7.29
C LEU A 613 -8.39 19.44 -7.86
N ALA A 614 -7.27 19.82 -7.24
CA ALA A 614 -6.41 20.90 -7.73
C ALA A 614 -5.88 20.60 -9.13
N ARG A 615 -5.44 19.36 -9.35
CA ARG A 615 -5.01 18.90 -10.67
C ARG A 615 -6.15 18.95 -11.70
N GLY A 616 -7.35 18.52 -11.32
CA GLY A 616 -8.54 18.54 -12.17
C GLY A 616 -8.94 19.94 -12.63
N PHE A 617 -8.81 20.96 -11.76
CA PHE A 617 -9.01 22.36 -12.13
C PHE A 617 -7.77 23.04 -12.74
N GLY A 618 -6.62 22.36 -12.81
CA GLY A 618 -5.37 22.93 -13.33
C GLY A 618 -4.70 23.94 -12.39
N VAL A 619 -5.02 23.91 -11.10
CA VAL A 619 -4.50 24.83 -10.07
C VAL A 619 -3.21 24.27 -9.48
N ARG A 620 -2.14 25.09 -9.45
CA ARG A 620 -0.80 24.67 -9.00
C ARG A 620 -0.59 24.78 -7.49
N GLU A 621 -1.25 25.73 -6.83
CA GLU A 621 -0.99 26.06 -5.42
C GLU A 621 -2.17 25.69 -4.52
N LEU A 622 -2.15 24.47 -4.00
CA LEU A 622 -3.20 23.98 -3.09
C LEU A 622 -2.96 24.37 -1.62
N MET A 623 -1.69 24.44 -1.19
CA MET A 623 -1.31 24.63 0.21
C MET A 623 -1.86 25.91 0.87
N PRO A 624 -1.99 27.06 0.17
CA PRO A 624 -2.60 28.26 0.75
C PRO A 624 -4.07 28.08 1.15
N LEU A 625 -4.80 27.20 0.47
CA LEU A 625 -6.23 26.95 0.71
C LEU A 625 -6.48 25.99 1.89
N LEU A 626 -5.47 25.19 2.26
CA LEU A 626 -5.59 24.16 3.27
C LEU A 626 -4.98 24.56 4.63
N GLN A 627 -5.41 23.87 5.68
CA GLN A 627 -4.85 23.89 7.02
C GLN A 627 -4.56 22.45 7.48
N GLY A 628 -3.43 22.25 8.16
CA GLY A 628 -2.96 20.93 8.60
C GLY A 628 -1.82 20.37 7.73
N GLY A 629 -0.83 19.74 8.37
CA GLY A 629 0.41 19.25 7.71
C GLY A 629 0.62 17.72 7.77
N ARG A 630 -0.42 16.94 8.12
CA ARG A 630 -0.38 15.46 8.17
C ARG A 630 -1.37 14.87 7.17
N ALA A 631 -1.03 13.75 6.53
CA ALA A 631 -1.69 13.14 5.37
C ALA A 631 -3.23 12.91 5.47
N ASN A 632 -3.80 12.85 6.68
CA ASN A 632 -5.23 12.60 6.93
C ASN A 632 -5.90 13.65 7.84
N GLN A 633 -5.32 14.84 7.94
CA GLN A 633 -5.86 15.96 8.73
C GLN A 633 -5.88 17.26 7.93
N SER A 634 -5.80 17.17 6.60
CA SER A 634 -5.93 18.32 5.72
C SER A 634 -7.38 18.77 5.69
N ARG A 635 -7.59 20.06 5.91
CA ARG A 635 -8.91 20.69 5.89
C ARG A 635 -8.86 21.98 5.10
N VAL A 636 -9.98 22.38 4.51
CA VAL A 636 -10.14 23.67 3.86
C VAL A 636 -10.27 24.74 4.94
N ARG A 637 -9.59 25.87 4.74
CA ARG A 637 -9.69 27.01 5.66
C ARG A 637 -11.09 27.62 5.62
N THR A 638 -11.65 27.91 6.78
CA THR A 638 -12.89 28.69 6.88
C THR A 638 -12.63 30.19 6.64
N PRO A 639 -13.68 31.00 6.38
CA PRO A 639 -13.59 32.46 6.35
C PRO A 639 -12.80 33.04 7.52
N SER A 640 -13.11 32.62 8.75
CA SER A 640 -12.44 33.11 9.95
C SER A 640 -10.98 32.64 10.07
N GLU A 641 -10.64 31.45 9.58
CA GLU A 641 -9.26 30.94 9.56
C GLU A 641 -8.40 31.61 8.48
N PHE A 642 -9.00 32.09 7.40
CA PHE A 642 -8.32 32.98 6.45
C PHE A 642 -8.06 34.35 7.06
N GLY A 643 -9.08 34.95 7.68
CA GLY A 643 -9.01 36.32 8.19
C GLY A 643 -8.47 37.28 7.11
N ARG A 644 -7.44 38.08 7.45
CA ARG A 644 -6.74 38.98 6.51
C ARG A 644 -5.61 38.33 5.69
N ARG A 645 -5.32 37.05 5.93
CA ARG A 645 -4.19 36.37 5.27
C ARG A 645 -4.37 36.34 3.76
N ASP A 646 -3.30 36.58 3.03
CA ASP A 646 -3.25 36.53 1.56
C ASP A 646 -4.22 37.51 0.84
N LEU A 647 -4.81 38.50 1.52
CA LEU A 647 -5.55 39.56 0.83
C LEU A 647 -4.56 40.47 0.08
N GLY A 648 -4.58 40.42 -1.26
CA GLY A 648 -3.68 41.20 -2.11
C GLY A 648 -2.26 40.62 -2.25
N GLY A 649 -2.01 39.39 -1.77
CA GLY A 649 -0.79 38.65 -2.11
C GLY A 649 -0.80 38.20 -3.57
N GLY A 650 0.37 38.02 -4.20
CA GLY A 650 0.48 37.67 -5.63
C GLY A 650 -0.04 36.29 -6.07
N GLY A 651 -0.82 35.58 -5.23
CA GLY A 651 -1.39 34.28 -5.54
C GLY A 651 -2.71 34.38 -6.33
N ALA A 652 -3.02 33.40 -7.17
CA ALA A 652 -4.19 33.44 -8.06
C ALA A 652 -5.54 33.53 -7.33
N PHE A 653 -5.69 32.85 -6.18
CA PHE A 653 -6.91 32.91 -5.37
C PHE A 653 -7.08 34.22 -4.59
N ALA A 654 -5.98 34.88 -4.21
CA ALA A 654 -5.93 36.02 -3.31
C ALA A 654 -6.73 37.25 -3.80
N SER A 655 -6.82 37.41 -5.12
CA SER A 655 -7.48 38.52 -5.81
C SER A 655 -8.90 38.19 -6.28
N THR A 656 -9.40 36.99 -5.98
CA THR A 656 -10.70 36.52 -6.50
C THR A 656 -11.88 37.16 -5.75
N PRO A 657 -13.02 37.39 -6.43
CA PRO A 657 -14.25 37.82 -5.78
C PRO A 657 -14.66 36.91 -4.61
N LEU A 658 -14.49 35.59 -4.74
CA LEU A 658 -14.77 34.65 -3.65
C LEU A 658 -13.88 34.90 -2.43
N ARG A 659 -12.57 35.12 -2.59
CA ARG A 659 -11.68 35.40 -1.45
C ARG A 659 -12.11 36.65 -0.69
N HIS A 660 -12.52 37.68 -1.41
CA HIS A 660 -13.06 38.92 -0.82
C HIS A 660 -14.42 38.69 -0.14
N LEU A 661 -15.27 37.82 -0.71
CA LEU A 661 -16.51 37.37 -0.08
C LEU A 661 -16.26 36.63 1.25
N LEU A 662 -15.27 35.72 1.29
CA LEU A 662 -14.87 35.03 2.54
C LEU A 662 -14.35 36.03 3.57
N PHE A 663 -13.60 37.07 3.17
CA PHE A 663 -13.22 38.12 4.11
C PHE A 663 -14.42 38.91 4.64
N ALA A 664 -15.40 39.23 3.80
CA ALA A 664 -16.61 39.92 4.21
C ALA A 664 -17.44 39.11 5.22
N VAL A 665 -17.48 37.78 5.07
CA VAL A 665 -18.05 36.86 6.07
C VAL A 665 -17.27 36.95 7.38
N HIS A 666 -15.94 36.82 7.34
CA HIS A 666 -15.10 36.97 8.54
C HIS A 666 -15.29 38.32 9.23
N ALA A 667 -15.36 39.42 8.48
CA ALA A 667 -15.58 40.76 9.02
C ALA A 667 -16.95 40.89 9.70
N THR A 668 -17.98 40.24 9.14
CA THR A 668 -19.32 40.17 9.73
C THR A 668 -19.29 39.40 11.06
N VAL A 669 -18.58 38.27 11.12
CA VAL A 669 -18.42 37.48 12.36
C VAL A 669 -17.61 38.25 13.40
N ALA A 670 -16.54 38.90 13.00
CA ALA A 670 -15.66 39.68 13.87
C ALA A 670 -16.36 40.91 14.49
N ASP A 671 -17.36 41.47 13.81
CA ASP A 671 -18.18 42.59 14.29
C ASP A 671 -19.50 42.11 14.92
N GLU A 672 -19.46 40.99 15.64
CA GLU A 672 -20.59 40.44 16.41
C GLU A 672 -21.85 40.16 15.56
N GLY A 673 -21.67 39.78 14.28
CA GLY A 673 -22.75 39.45 13.37
C GLY A 673 -23.36 40.64 12.63
N LYS A 674 -22.71 41.81 12.61
CA LYS A 674 -23.19 42.99 11.86
C LYS A 674 -22.74 42.93 10.39
N PRO A 675 -23.63 42.68 9.42
CA PRO A 675 -23.25 42.48 8.01
C PRO A 675 -22.86 43.77 7.27
N GLU A 676 -23.06 44.94 7.88
CA GLU A 676 -22.77 46.25 7.28
C GLU A 676 -21.29 46.40 6.93
N VAL A 677 -20.40 45.93 7.80
CA VAL A 677 -18.94 46.00 7.60
C VAL A 677 -18.52 45.15 6.41
N GLY A 678 -18.99 43.90 6.35
CA GLY A 678 -18.74 42.99 5.23
C GLY A 678 -19.28 43.52 3.90
N ARG A 679 -20.52 44.04 3.90
CA ARG A 679 -21.13 44.63 2.71
C ARG A 679 -20.38 45.86 2.22
N ASN A 680 -20.03 46.80 3.11
CA ASN A 680 -19.32 48.02 2.73
C ASN A 680 -17.95 47.69 2.12
N TYR A 681 -17.23 46.73 2.70
CA TYR A 681 -15.99 46.23 2.15
C TYR A 681 -16.14 45.70 0.71
N LEU A 682 -17.18 44.89 0.44
CA LEU A 682 -17.43 44.37 -0.91
C LEU A 682 -17.75 45.49 -1.92
N LYS A 683 -18.50 46.51 -1.51
CA LYS A 683 -18.81 47.68 -2.36
C LYS A 683 -17.57 48.48 -2.73
N GLU A 684 -16.65 48.64 -1.78
CA GLU A 684 -15.44 49.43 -2.01
C GLU A 684 -14.42 48.70 -2.89
N LEU A 685 -14.37 47.36 -2.80
CA LEU A 685 -13.30 46.58 -3.41
C LEU A 685 -13.67 45.89 -4.71
N LEU A 686 -14.93 45.45 -4.87
CA LEU A 686 -15.36 44.77 -6.10
C LEU A 686 -15.72 45.80 -7.18
N PRO A 687 -15.06 45.79 -8.35
CA PRO A 687 -15.32 46.75 -9.42
C PRO A 687 -16.76 46.73 -9.94
N ASP A 688 -17.40 45.56 -9.95
CA ASP A 688 -18.80 45.38 -10.36
C ASP A 688 -19.63 44.69 -9.26
N TYR A 689 -19.64 45.29 -8.07
CA TYR A 689 -20.44 44.80 -6.94
C TYR A 689 -21.93 44.58 -7.32
N TRP A 690 -22.51 45.48 -8.11
CA TRP A 690 -23.94 45.43 -8.45
C TRP A 690 -24.26 44.30 -9.42
N GLY A 691 -23.42 44.07 -10.44
CA GLY A 691 -23.56 42.94 -11.35
C GLY A 691 -23.32 41.60 -10.66
N ASP A 692 -22.37 41.54 -9.71
CA ASP A 692 -22.00 40.32 -9.00
C ASP A 692 -22.92 39.97 -7.83
N ARG A 693 -23.78 40.89 -7.38
CA ARG A 693 -24.58 40.74 -6.15
C ARG A 693 -25.41 39.45 -6.11
N THR A 694 -26.07 39.10 -7.22
CA THR A 694 -26.88 37.87 -7.31
C THR A 694 -26.01 36.63 -7.15
N ARG A 695 -24.82 36.61 -7.78
CA ARG A 695 -23.83 35.53 -7.67
C ARG A 695 -23.30 35.42 -6.24
N LEU A 696 -22.87 36.53 -5.65
CA LEU A 696 -22.33 36.56 -4.28
C LEU A 696 -23.38 36.07 -3.27
N THR A 697 -24.65 36.45 -3.46
CA THR A 697 -25.75 35.98 -2.62
C THR A 697 -25.92 34.47 -2.71
N ALA A 698 -25.91 33.89 -3.93
CA ALA A 698 -26.02 32.45 -4.12
C ALA A 698 -24.88 31.66 -3.44
N ILE A 699 -23.65 32.17 -3.52
CA ILE A 699 -22.49 31.56 -2.84
C ILE A 699 -22.66 31.67 -1.31
N LEU A 700 -23.10 32.81 -0.79
CA LEU A 700 -23.32 32.98 0.65
C LEU A 700 -24.43 32.06 1.19
N ASP A 701 -25.52 31.87 0.43
CA ASP A 701 -26.59 30.93 0.79
C ASP A 701 -26.06 29.50 0.86
N TRP A 702 -25.21 29.12 -0.11
CA TRP A 702 -24.56 27.82 -0.11
C TRP A 702 -23.61 27.66 1.09
N LEU A 703 -22.76 28.65 1.38
CA LEU A 703 -21.87 28.64 2.55
C LEU A 703 -22.66 28.57 3.87
N ALA A 704 -23.80 29.26 3.96
CA ALA A 704 -24.67 29.21 5.13
C ALA A 704 -25.27 27.81 5.37
N SER A 705 -25.45 27.02 4.31
CA SER A 705 -25.97 25.65 4.45
C SER A 705 -24.98 24.66 5.08
N LEU A 706 -23.69 25.00 5.12
CA LEU A 706 -22.64 24.15 5.71
C LEU A 706 -22.69 24.06 7.25
N ALA A 707 -23.51 24.89 7.91
CA ALA A 707 -23.75 24.82 9.36
C ALA A 707 -24.48 23.54 9.81
N HIS A 708 -25.03 22.75 8.89
CA HIS A 708 -25.83 21.56 9.20
C HIS A 708 -25.02 20.25 9.36
N GLY A 709 -23.68 20.31 9.30
CA GLY A 709 -22.80 19.16 9.54
C GLY A 709 -22.26 19.09 10.98
N ASP A 710 -21.66 17.95 11.35
CA ASP A 710 -20.99 17.69 12.66
C ASP A 710 -19.72 18.56 12.92
N ASP A 711 -19.56 19.70 12.25
CA ASP A 711 -18.37 20.55 12.33
C ASP A 711 -18.69 21.93 12.93
N ASP A 712 -18.57 22.02 14.26
CA ASP A 712 -18.82 23.24 15.06
C ASP A 712 -18.02 24.48 14.58
N ARG A 713 -16.96 24.29 13.77
CA ARG A 713 -16.13 25.40 13.25
C ARG A 713 -16.88 26.30 12.26
N TRP A 714 -17.78 25.73 11.48
CA TRP A 714 -18.52 26.48 10.45
C TRP A 714 -19.70 27.25 11.02
N THR A 715 -20.15 26.96 12.24
CA THR A 715 -21.35 27.57 12.82
C THR A 715 -21.33 29.10 12.80
N ALA A 716 -20.24 29.72 13.24
CA ALA A 716 -20.13 31.19 13.26
C ALA A 716 -20.02 31.78 11.85
N ASP A 717 -19.19 31.19 10.99
CA ASP A 717 -18.97 31.64 9.61
C ASP A 717 -20.24 31.45 8.74
N ALA A 718 -20.99 30.38 8.93
CA ALA A 718 -22.25 30.11 8.26
C ALA A 718 -23.36 31.10 8.67
N GLU A 719 -23.45 31.41 9.96
CA GLU A 719 -24.36 32.46 10.45
C GLU A 719 -23.97 33.84 9.91
N GLY A 720 -22.68 34.16 9.88
CA GLY A 720 -22.16 35.37 9.25
C GLY A 720 -22.50 35.44 7.76
N ALA A 721 -22.36 34.33 7.03
CA ALA A 721 -22.74 34.23 5.62
C ALA A 721 -24.25 34.44 5.41
N ARG A 722 -25.09 33.87 6.27
CA ARG A 722 -26.56 34.03 6.25
C ARG A 722 -26.98 35.49 6.43
N LEU A 723 -26.40 36.16 7.43
CA LEU A 723 -26.67 37.57 7.73
C LEU A 723 -26.21 38.48 6.59
N LEU A 724 -25.02 38.23 6.05
CA LEU A 724 -24.49 38.97 4.91
C LEU A 724 -25.35 38.76 3.65
N ALA A 725 -25.79 37.54 3.35
CA ALA A 725 -26.69 37.24 2.23
C ALA A 725 -28.00 38.02 2.32
N GLY A 726 -28.64 38.01 3.51
CA GLY A 726 -29.84 38.80 3.78
C GLY A 726 -29.61 40.30 3.55
N ARG A 727 -28.44 40.81 3.94
CA ARG A 727 -28.10 42.22 3.73
C ARG A 727 -27.88 42.56 2.26
N LEU A 728 -27.17 41.72 1.50
CA LEU A 728 -26.95 41.91 0.07
C LEU A 728 -28.26 41.92 -0.72
N ARG A 729 -29.23 41.07 -0.37
CA ARG A 729 -30.56 41.06 -1.02
C ARG A 729 -31.36 42.35 -0.81
N THR A 730 -31.23 42.94 0.37
CA THR A 730 -31.98 44.15 0.78
C THR A 730 -31.22 45.45 0.52
N ASP A 731 -30.05 45.35 -0.12
CA ASP A 731 -29.20 46.48 -0.42
C ASP A 731 -29.67 47.16 -1.70
N HIS A 732 -30.44 48.23 -1.56
CA HIS A 732 -30.85 49.09 -2.66
C HIS A 732 -29.81 50.22 -2.80
N GLY A 733 -29.36 50.46 -4.03
CA GLY A 733 -28.33 51.46 -4.35
C GLY A 733 -28.72 52.88 -4.01
#